data_AF-A0A0C9USC1-F1
#
_entry.id   AF-A0A0C9USC1-F1
#
_cell.length_a   1.000
_cell.length_b   1.000
_cell.length_c   1.000
_cell.angle_alpha   90.00
_cell.angle_beta   90.00
_cell.angle_gamma   90.00
#
_symmetry.space_group_name_H-M   'P 1'
#
loop_
_entity.id
_entity.type
_entity.pdbx_description
1 polymer ?
#
loop_
_entity_poly.entity_id
_entity_poly.type
_entity_poly.pdbx_seq_one_letter_code
_entity_poly.pdbx_strand_id
1 'polypeptide(L)'
;MSAPSFSSFAPTFGSFPDLEEEEHKKEDPLRKPSRKEEPKEERSERSKHRHRDRSRDRHKERSRSRERRRKEKDRHKEKDRHKEKKRLRHGNDEDEKHKQEEDRQTKSGMSYESGAPGLYIVDKTGDHMNVVYGGLHAGDIPRYRRVGYGSILGLPLNLKIVTRGTGGRVLEVAPNGRRPVTRYIESRSYALLTTSRTKQLLPSKVQDNEADQNLDFIRLPGHKEKPSDEPLSTYRSIHTFKGENAEGGSDMSVSEEDQEEEDSSEEEEDSMPRTAQQQALADLEVALQKNPTSIPTWLSLMEHTLKTAPPSGKISLARARAEIKISVLERAMRTHQKNKTSVQFRILWLNAGSEIWDGEKLEYQWEQAVKELAINNPDREDAKLMWDEWLRWRISSAGRGTRGTANVEGVVEDAVRVMGNVDGELAKIKTLWRTAVVLKDAGFHERAMALFQAQVELTFHCPKRVQSEPLSTRLGTLEEFWDAEVSRVGEPNAGGWHSWEEMGKPEADIPISEDALASSSMDVDKPTDPYVRWILDEIRLGEKSTMPKRADEATEDPFATVLFTDVRPLLVDIHTNEGKHALRFAWLDFLGLHIPGFASYLSGNKQSHDDIWAQRHLARRSYLQRLFPSKTKGKEKAWDSYAGVIVARESVYGPVFGCVKEWSKGVFEPGEMLADTPAFWNAEDIVGVDRELVRRIFEQLRRQIGEEEFDEEWDMLAITFETACNMKSAIKLSRTILSSARDSLPLFGLHARLECSRGKVDDARRVYETALSSVDESSRGAANLWWAWAEMEWLADDDERARSIILRSAGQGSTPGPMAVLRVKRTLEDRMRSVADWKERESWACLRGLLDVLAGGTGAIEDGMRVLERYVDELGLDGVQQESALTRMVLMEWKHAAVLRRQVRRSVVRRMVQRVMEEEGGINTAILGVFLEGEKGESVWGRVRALLAEDGGDKGIVRRTWEVWLATWEKGKWEEEKERVRSSLGIAVNEDRTKASPILWRIFVEFEIRCGELKRAKGLLFRAVAECPLAKELYLLAFGPLRFVFTATELDTWGETMAERGIRLHNGLEEYVGASGRESAADTSDGESGHGEDEIELAADEYRRLAPY
;
A
#
# COMPACT_ATOMS: atom_id res chain seq x y z
N MET A 1 -24.03 66.37 41.29
CA MET A 1 -22.79 66.72 40.57
C MET A 1 -22.78 65.84 39.32
N SER A 2 -23.32 66.31 38.19
CA SER A 2 -22.74 67.28 37.23
C SER A 2 -21.84 66.60 36.19
N ALA A 3 -22.38 66.38 34.99
CA ALA A 3 -21.65 66.00 33.76
C ALA A 3 -20.94 67.23 33.14
N PRO A 4 -20.28 67.19 31.95
CA PRO A 4 -20.89 66.86 30.62
C PRO A 4 -19.91 66.04 29.68
N SER A 5 -20.14 65.68 28.40
CA SER A 5 -21.28 65.76 27.44
C SER A 5 -21.06 64.87 26.18
N PHE A 6 -22.15 64.24 25.67
CA PHE A 6 -22.57 64.01 24.25
C PHE A 6 -21.62 63.32 23.22
N SER A 7 -22.01 62.27 22.46
CA SER A 7 -22.98 62.13 21.32
C SER A 7 -22.40 62.61 19.95
N SER A 8 -22.45 61.98 18.76
CA SER A 8 -23.25 60.95 18.03
C SER A 8 -24.06 61.53 16.84
N PHE A 9 -24.23 60.76 15.74
CA PHE A 9 -24.86 61.09 14.41
C PHE A 9 -24.01 62.00 13.47
N ALA A 10 -23.88 61.84 12.13
CA ALA A 10 -24.71 61.33 11.01
C ALA A 10 -25.80 62.34 10.52
N PRO A 11 -26.52 62.18 9.37
CA PRO A 11 -26.25 61.59 8.03
C PRO A 11 -26.71 62.55 6.86
N THR A 12 -26.91 62.06 5.61
CA THR A 12 -28.05 62.47 4.71
C THR A 12 -28.25 61.55 3.49
N PHE A 13 -29.53 61.21 3.19
CA PHE A 13 -30.20 60.88 1.89
C PHE A 13 -29.49 60.04 0.79
N GLY A 14 -30.13 59.07 0.10
CA GLY A 14 -31.43 58.41 0.30
C GLY A 14 -32.55 58.76 -0.71
N SER A 15 -32.84 57.88 -1.68
CA SER A 15 -34.11 57.81 -2.43
C SER A 15 -34.26 56.51 -3.25
N PHE A 16 -35.33 55.76 -3.00
CA PHE A 16 -35.97 54.79 -3.91
C PHE A 16 -36.70 55.57 -5.06
N PRO A 17 -37.08 54.97 -6.23
CA PRO A 17 -37.93 53.78 -6.31
C PRO A 17 -37.62 52.74 -7.41
N ASP A 18 -38.30 51.59 -7.31
CA ASP A 18 -38.53 50.63 -8.40
C ASP A 18 -39.53 51.15 -9.44
N LEU A 19 -39.54 50.55 -10.63
CA LEU A 19 -40.72 50.00 -11.34
C LEU A 19 -40.31 49.46 -12.75
N GLU A 20 -40.85 48.29 -13.10
CA GLU A 20 -41.60 47.93 -14.33
C GLU A 20 -41.43 48.80 -15.61
N GLU A 21 -41.41 48.29 -16.85
CA GLU A 21 -41.52 46.90 -17.36
C GLU A 21 -41.13 46.81 -18.87
N GLU A 22 -41.19 45.59 -19.40
CA GLU A 22 -41.38 45.19 -20.82
C GLU A 22 -40.38 45.56 -21.95
N GLU A 23 -40.46 44.67 -22.94
CA GLU A 23 -39.67 44.46 -24.16
C GLU A 23 -39.83 45.61 -25.19
N HIS A 24 -39.12 45.70 -26.34
CA HIS A 24 -39.04 44.67 -27.38
C HIS A 24 -38.19 45.13 -28.61
N LYS A 25 -37.55 44.16 -29.29
CA LYS A 25 -37.26 44.12 -30.76
C LYS A 25 -36.27 45.10 -31.46
N LYS A 26 -35.29 44.46 -32.13
CA LYS A 26 -34.85 44.61 -33.55
C LYS A 26 -33.57 45.38 -33.95
N GLU A 27 -32.71 44.61 -34.64
CA GLU A 27 -32.01 44.92 -35.92
C GLU A 27 -30.86 45.98 -35.98
N ASP A 28 -29.63 45.45 -36.09
CA ASP A 28 -28.53 45.72 -37.05
C ASP A 28 -28.86 46.64 -38.27
N PRO A 29 -27.92 47.34 -38.97
CA PRO A 29 -26.46 47.09 -38.98
C PRO A 29 -25.49 48.30 -39.25
N LEU A 30 -24.23 47.99 -39.60
CA LEU A 30 -23.30 48.76 -40.49
C LEU A 30 -22.59 50.07 -40.01
N ARG A 31 -21.23 50.07 -39.89
CA ARG A 31 -20.25 50.64 -40.87
C ARG A 31 -18.80 50.90 -40.36
N LYS A 32 -17.83 50.75 -41.29
CA LYS A 32 -16.49 51.42 -41.36
C LYS A 32 -16.62 52.69 -42.27
N PRO A 33 -15.62 53.60 -42.51
CA PRO A 33 -14.15 53.48 -42.31
C PRO A 33 -13.32 54.77 -41.95
N SER A 34 -12.00 54.59 -41.66
CA SER A 34 -10.79 55.43 -42.01
C SER A 34 -10.81 56.99 -41.91
N ARG A 35 -9.76 57.75 -41.57
CA ARG A 35 -8.30 57.68 -41.91
C ARG A 35 -7.53 58.90 -41.29
N LYS A 36 -6.17 58.91 -41.36
CA LYS A 36 -5.22 60.07 -41.14
C LYS A 36 -5.03 60.50 -39.66
N GLU A 37 -3.96 61.20 -39.24
CA GLU A 37 -2.88 61.94 -39.96
C GLU A 37 -1.47 61.81 -39.29
N GLU A 38 -0.42 62.47 -39.82
CA GLU A 38 1.01 62.51 -39.35
C GLU A 38 1.34 63.88 -38.64
N PRO A 39 2.57 64.48 -38.51
CA PRO A 39 3.96 64.14 -38.93
C PRO A 39 5.17 64.60 -38.03
N LYS A 40 6.41 64.49 -38.59
CA LYS A 40 7.72 65.20 -38.29
C LYS A 40 8.68 64.59 -37.23
N GLU A 41 10.03 64.66 -37.29
CA GLU A 41 11.12 65.05 -38.28
C GLU A 41 12.52 64.70 -37.63
N GLU A 42 13.74 64.64 -38.22
CA GLU A 42 14.31 64.52 -39.60
C GLU A 42 15.84 64.15 -39.54
N ARG A 43 16.46 63.74 -40.68
CA ARG A 43 17.93 63.82 -41.09
C ARG A 43 19.06 63.09 -40.29
N SER A 44 20.25 62.71 -40.84
CA SER A 44 20.80 62.40 -42.21
C SER A 44 22.31 61.96 -42.11
N GLU A 45 23.12 61.48 -43.10
CA GLU A 45 22.92 61.08 -44.52
C GLU A 45 23.85 59.91 -45.07
N ARG A 46 25.03 60.20 -45.65
CA ARG A 46 25.81 59.42 -46.69
C ARG A 46 27.30 59.11 -46.29
N SER A 47 28.17 58.34 -47.00
CA SER A 47 28.06 57.25 -48.02
C SER A 47 29.43 56.62 -48.46
N LYS A 48 29.39 55.50 -49.23
CA LYS A 48 30.29 55.06 -50.36
C LYS A 48 31.72 54.46 -50.14
N HIS A 49 31.83 53.13 -50.36
CA HIS A 49 32.54 52.44 -51.48
C HIS A 49 34.08 52.09 -51.47
N ARG A 50 34.37 50.80 -51.84
CA ARG A 50 35.55 50.19 -52.55
C ARG A 50 36.76 49.54 -51.80
N HIS A 51 37.39 48.60 -52.52
CA HIS A 51 38.55 47.72 -52.20
C HIS A 51 39.90 48.51 -52.14
N ARG A 52 41.11 47.99 -51.80
CA ARG A 52 41.70 46.65 -52.13
C ARG A 52 43.08 46.36 -51.46
N ASP A 53 43.37 45.05 -51.30
CA ASP A 53 44.69 44.35 -51.47
C ASP A 53 45.83 44.29 -50.40
N ARG A 54 46.53 43.14 -50.46
CA ARG A 54 47.99 42.85 -50.23
C ARG A 54 48.67 42.71 -48.83
N SER A 55 49.24 41.50 -48.64
CA SER A 55 50.70 41.22 -48.42
C SER A 55 51.34 41.43 -47.02
N ARG A 56 52.40 40.71 -46.55
CA ARG A 56 52.95 39.33 -46.76
C ARG A 56 54.20 39.12 -45.84
N ASP A 57 54.43 37.87 -45.39
CA ASP A 57 55.73 37.24 -45.04
C ASP A 57 56.56 37.54 -43.74
N ARG A 58 57.06 36.43 -43.16
CA ARG A 58 58.42 36.15 -42.58
C ARG A 58 58.81 36.35 -41.09
N HIS A 59 59.06 35.19 -40.45
CA HIS A 59 60.31 34.77 -39.75
C HIS A 59 60.74 35.46 -38.41
N LYS A 60 61.44 34.80 -37.47
CA LYS A 60 61.80 33.37 -37.22
C LYS A 60 62.33 33.20 -35.77
N GLU A 61 62.18 32.00 -35.18
CA GLU A 61 63.07 31.38 -34.15
C GLU A 61 63.21 32.10 -32.76
N ARG A 62 63.50 31.46 -31.62
CA ARG A 62 63.55 30.02 -31.26
C ARG A 62 63.37 29.80 -29.73
N SER A 63 62.88 28.60 -29.39
CA SER A 63 63.27 27.75 -28.24
C SER A 63 62.44 27.68 -26.94
N ARG A 64 62.35 26.43 -26.47
CA ARG A 64 62.21 25.89 -25.10
C ARG A 64 60.86 25.89 -24.35
N SER A 65 60.48 24.65 -24.03
CA SER A 65 59.76 24.16 -22.83
C SER A 65 58.23 24.32 -22.70
N ARG A 66 57.52 23.35 -23.30
CA ARG A 66 56.58 22.45 -22.60
C ARG A 66 55.68 22.99 -21.47
N GLU A 67 54.91 24.06 -21.67
CA GLU A 67 53.58 24.11 -21.03
C GLU A 67 52.55 24.97 -21.79
N ARG A 68 51.54 24.28 -22.36
CA ARG A 68 50.18 24.74 -22.79
C ARG A 68 49.65 23.79 -23.88
N ARG A 69 48.70 22.92 -23.53
CA ARG A 69 47.99 22.05 -24.51
C ARG A 69 46.47 22.03 -24.34
N ARG A 70 45.90 23.18 -23.94
CA ARG A 70 44.45 23.42 -23.79
C ARG A 70 44.03 24.80 -24.34
N LYS A 71 44.17 25.03 -25.67
CA LYS A 71 43.46 26.08 -26.44
C LYS A 71 43.62 25.96 -27.96
N GLU A 72 43.59 24.74 -28.51
CA GLU A 72 43.62 24.52 -29.97
C GLU A 72 42.82 23.27 -30.37
N LYS A 73 41.49 23.29 -30.19
CA LYS A 73 40.56 22.30 -30.78
C LYS A 73 39.26 22.90 -31.35
N ASP A 74 39.06 24.22 -31.20
CA ASP A 74 37.79 24.90 -31.48
C ASP A 74 37.71 25.59 -32.85
N ARG A 75 38.62 25.28 -33.78
CA ARG A 75 38.61 25.80 -35.16
C ARG A 75 38.48 24.76 -36.28
N HIS A 76 38.33 23.48 -35.94
CA HIS A 76 38.06 22.43 -36.94
C HIS A 76 36.59 21.98 -37.02
N LYS A 77 35.80 22.07 -35.93
CA LYS A 77 34.40 21.62 -35.91
C LYS A 77 33.43 22.44 -36.79
N GLU A 78 33.83 23.62 -37.25
CA GLU A 78 32.94 24.54 -37.98
C GLU A 78 32.87 24.28 -39.50
N LYS A 79 33.84 23.55 -40.08
CA LYS A 79 33.80 23.19 -41.51
C LYS A 79 32.97 21.94 -41.81
N ASP A 80 32.99 20.92 -40.95
CA ASP A 80 32.29 19.65 -41.23
C ASP A 80 30.76 19.78 -41.15
N ARG A 81 30.24 20.60 -40.21
CA ARG A 81 28.82 20.97 -40.15
C ARG A 81 28.30 21.63 -41.44
N HIS A 82 29.19 22.16 -42.27
CA HIS A 82 28.83 22.78 -43.55
C HIS A 82 28.82 21.80 -44.73
N LYS A 83 29.34 20.58 -44.56
CA LYS A 83 29.34 19.50 -45.56
C LYS A 83 28.13 18.57 -45.40
N GLU A 84 27.76 18.26 -44.16
CA GLU A 84 26.63 17.37 -43.83
C GLU A 84 25.27 17.93 -44.30
N LYS A 85 25.01 19.23 -44.07
CA LYS A 85 23.84 19.95 -44.60
C LYS A 85 23.76 20.02 -46.14
N LYS A 86 24.76 19.52 -46.87
CA LYS A 86 24.74 19.44 -48.34
C LYS A 86 24.33 18.07 -48.89
N ARG A 87 24.37 16.98 -48.10
CA ARG A 87 23.87 15.65 -48.54
C ARG A 87 22.35 15.54 -48.48
N LEU A 88 21.71 16.12 -47.46
CA LEU A 88 20.24 16.15 -47.29
C LEU A 88 19.52 17.15 -48.24
N ARG A 89 20.07 17.39 -49.44
CA ARG A 89 19.52 18.36 -50.40
C ARG A 89 19.62 17.98 -51.88
N HIS A 90 20.02 16.74 -52.21
CA HIS A 90 20.01 16.23 -53.59
C HIS A 90 19.11 15.01 -53.83
N GLY A 91 18.60 14.32 -52.80
CA GLY A 91 17.72 13.15 -53.00
C GLY A 91 16.48 13.44 -53.84
N ASN A 92 15.87 14.63 -53.68
CA ASN A 92 14.72 15.05 -54.49
C ASN A 92 15.07 15.43 -55.95
N ASP A 93 16.33 15.75 -56.25
CA ASP A 93 16.75 16.14 -57.61
C ASP A 93 17.02 14.92 -58.52
N GLU A 94 17.10 13.72 -57.94
CA GLU A 94 17.29 12.45 -58.66
C GLU A 94 15.95 11.75 -58.90
N ASP A 95 15.03 11.73 -57.92
CA ASP A 95 13.63 11.29 -58.12
C ASP A 95 12.92 12.05 -59.26
N GLU A 96 13.03 13.38 -59.31
CA GLU A 96 12.44 14.20 -60.38
C GLU A 96 13.08 13.95 -61.75
N LYS A 97 14.37 13.58 -61.80
CA LYS A 97 15.02 13.17 -63.07
C LYS A 97 14.57 11.80 -63.53
N HIS A 98 14.52 10.82 -62.63
CA HIS A 98 14.09 9.46 -62.96
C HIS A 98 12.69 9.47 -63.58
N LYS A 99 11.82 10.30 -63.01
CA LYS A 99 10.45 10.54 -63.46
C LYS A 99 10.36 11.30 -64.80
N GLN A 100 11.25 12.26 -65.03
CA GLN A 100 11.36 12.95 -66.34
C GLN A 100 11.92 12.03 -67.44
N GLU A 101 12.67 11.00 -67.08
CA GLU A 101 13.14 9.97 -68.01
C GLU A 101 12.06 8.93 -68.31
N GLU A 102 11.22 8.54 -67.33
CA GLU A 102 9.98 7.76 -67.57
C GLU A 102 8.98 8.51 -68.48
N ASP A 103 8.73 9.80 -68.20
CA ASP A 103 7.89 10.70 -69.03
C ASP A 103 8.49 10.95 -70.44
N ARG A 104 9.74 10.56 -70.67
CA ARG A 104 10.42 10.57 -71.99
C ARG A 104 10.28 9.24 -72.70
N GLN A 105 10.56 8.12 -72.03
CA GLN A 105 10.48 6.78 -72.62
C GLN A 105 9.06 6.46 -73.08
N THR A 106 8.05 6.81 -72.26
CA THR A 106 6.62 6.66 -72.61
C THR A 106 6.18 7.48 -73.85
N LYS A 107 6.92 8.52 -74.24
CA LYS A 107 6.63 9.31 -75.46
C LYS A 107 7.25 8.76 -76.75
N SER A 108 8.09 7.73 -76.67
CA SER A 108 8.74 7.13 -77.84
C SER A 108 7.95 5.97 -78.47
N GLY A 109 6.85 5.54 -77.85
CA GLY A 109 6.21 4.25 -78.15
C GLY A 109 4.96 4.27 -79.03
N MET A 110 4.38 5.43 -79.35
CA MET A 110 3.12 5.51 -80.12
C MET A 110 3.22 6.51 -81.27
N SER A 111 3.05 6.00 -82.49
CA SER A 111 2.95 6.75 -83.74
C SER A 111 1.56 6.58 -84.35
N TYR A 112 1.11 7.63 -85.07
CA TYR A 112 -0.22 7.73 -85.70
C TYR A 112 -1.41 7.81 -84.68
N GLU A 113 -2.50 8.54 -84.93
CA GLU A 113 -2.85 9.36 -86.10
C GLU A 113 -3.63 10.64 -85.72
N SER A 114 -3.89 11.52 -86.68
CA SER A 114 -4.42 12.87 -86.44
C SER A 114 -5.95 12.92 -86.38
N GLY A 115 -6.53 13.05 -85.18
CA GLY A 115 -7.94 13.41 -85.01
C GLY A 115 -8.39 13.61 -83.55
N ALA A 116 -8.92 14.79 -83.23
CA ALA A 116 -9.80 14.99 -82.07
C ALA A 116 -11.23 14.52 -82.44
N PRO A 117 -12.09 14.01 -81.52
CA PRO A 117 -12.30 14.58 -80.18
C PRO A 117 -12.55 13.56 -79.03
N GLY A 118 -12.78 14.05 -77.81
CA GLY A 118 -13.31 13.26 -76.68
C GLY A 118 -12.91 13.79 -75.31
N LEU A 119 -13.70 14.70 -74.72
CA LEU A 119 -13.42 15.27 -73.38
C LEU A 119 -14.02 14.46 -72.21
N TYR A 120 -14.76 13.40 -72.51
CA TYR A 120 -15.27 12.42 -71.56
C TYR A 120 -15.52 11.07 -72.28
N ILE A 121 -15.44 9.98 -71.54
CA ILE A 121 -15.82 8.63 -71.98
C ILE A 121 -17.08 8.25 -71.19
N VAL A 122 -18.09 7.70 -71.86
CA VAL A 122 -19.28 7.14 -71.20
C VAL A 122 -19.21 5.63 -71.31
N ASP A 123 -18.69 4.99 -70.26
CA ASP A 123 -18.84 3.55 -70.11
C ASP A 123 -20.32 3.21 -69.81
N LYS A 124 -20.78 2.09 -70.34
CA LYS A 124 -22.12 1.51 -70.10
C LYS A 124 -22.05 0.11 -69.51
N THR A 125 -20.85 -0.44 -69.40
CA THR A 125 -20.52 -1.67 -68.69
C THR A 125 -20.17 -1.33 -67.24
N GLY A 126 -20.59 -2.18 -66.30
CA GLY A 126 -20.16 -2.04 -64.90
C GLY A 126 -18.72 -2.50 -64.77
N ASP A 127 -17.82 -1.62 -64.33
CA ASP A 127 -16.41 -1.96 -64.11
C ASP A 127 -16.27 -3.05 -63.03
N HIS A 128 -15.97 -4.28 -63.49
CA HIS A 128 -15.79 -5.46 -62.66
C HIS A 128 -14.65 -5.31 -61.64
N MET A 129 -13.63 -4.47 -61.90
CA MET A 129 -12.50 -4.29 -61.00
C MET A 129 -12.94 -3.64 -59.68
N ASN A 130 -14.01 -2.84 -59.70
CA ASN A 130 -14.57 -2.23 -58.49
C ASN A 130 -15.22 -3.24 -57.55
N VAL A 131 -15.70 -4.37 -58.09
CA VAL A 131 -16.20 -5.51 -57.29
C VAL A 131 -15.02 -6.29 -56.70
N VAL A 132 -13.97 -6.54 -57.50
CA VAL A 132 -12.77 -7.30 -57.07
C VAL A 132 -11.96 -6.56 -56.00
N TYR A 133 -11.84 -5.23 -56.09
CA TYR A 133 -11.01 -4.43 -55.17
C TYR A 133 -11.83 -3.58 -54.16
N GLY A 134 -13.15 -3.74 -54.12
CA GLY A 134 -14.03 -3.03 -53.18
C GLY A 134 -14.10 -1.50 -53.36
N GLY A 135 -13.72 -1.00 -54.53
CA GLY A 135 -13.70 0.43 -54.84
C GLY A 135 -12.95 0.77 -56.13
N LEU A 136 -13.06 2.03 -56.56
CA LEU A 136 -12.53 2.57 -57.82
C LEU A 136 -11.07 2.15 -58.10
N HIS A 137 -10.88 1.39 -59.17
CA HIS A 137 -9.55 0.96 -59.63
C HIS A 137 -8.64 2.17 -59.90
N ALA A 138 -7.50 2.22 -59.21
CA ALA A 138 -6.67 3.41 -59.14
C ALA A 138 -5.85 3.71 -60.42
N GLY A 139 -5.82 2.79 -61.38
CA GLY A 139 -5.13 2.96 -62.67
C GLY A 139 -5.83 3.96 -63.59
N ASP A 140 -7.17 3.87 -63.69
CA ASP A 140 -7.96 4.54 -64.72
C ASP A 140 -8.47 5.93 -64.33
N ILE A 141 -8.21 6.36 -63.09
CA ILE A 141 -8.63 7.66 -62.57
C ILE A 141 -7.75 8.79 -63.17
N PRO A 142 -8.32 9.75 -63.94
CA PRO A 142 -7.55 10.85 -64.50
C PRO A 142 -6.86 11.70 -63.41
N ARG A 143 -5.55 11.96 -63.58
CA ARG A 143 -4.70 12.62 -62.57
C ARG A 143 -4.92 14.15 -62.51
N TYR A 144 -6.07 14.58 -62.00
CA TYR A 144 -6.38 16.00 -61.78
C TYR A 144 -5.37 16.72 -60.86
N ARG A 145 -4.60 17.65 -61.42
CA ARG A 145 -3.74 18.57 -60.65
C ARG A 145 -4.57 19.72 -60.08
N ARG A 146 -4.57 19.89 -58.75
CA ARG A 146 -5.23 21.04 -58.09
C ARG A 146 -4.49 22.34 -58.39
N VAL A 147 -5.23 23.36 -58.82
CA VAL A 147 -4.71 24.73 -59.03
C VAL A 147 -4.14 25.28 -57.71
N GLY A 148 -3.07 26.09 -57.79
CA GLY A 148 -2.50 26.79 -56.63
C GLY A 148 -1.56 25.97 -55.72
N TYR A 149 -1.14 24.76 -56.12
CA TYR A 149 -0.23 23.91 -55.31
C TYR A 149 -0.75 23.71 -53.86
N GLY A 150 -2.03 23.37 -53.72
CA GLY A 150 -2.65 23.02 -52.44
C GLY A 150 -2.97 24.21 -51.51
N SER A 151 -2.88 25.45 -51.99
CA SER A 151 -3.44 26.63 -51.30
C SER A 151 -4.97 26.55 -51.24
N ILE A 152 -5.56 26.94 -50.11
CA ILE A 152 -7.01 27.02 -49.94
C ILE A 152 -7.46 28.46 -50.15
N LEU A 153 -8.46 28.69 -50.99
CA LEU A 153 -8.98 30.04 -51.26
C LEU A 153 -9.60 30.62 -49.97
N GLY A 154 -9.27 31.88 -49.65
CA GLY A 154 -9.76 32.56 -48.43
C GLY A 154 -8.96 32.29 -47.15
N LEU A 155 -8.08 31.27 -47.13
CA LEU A 155 -7.13 31.05 -46.04
C LEU A 155 -5.76 31.70 -46.36
N PRO A 156 -4.95 32.06 -45.33
CA PRO A 156 -3.63 32.62 -45.55
C PRO A 156 -2.70 31.62 -46.25
N LEU A 157 -1.83 32.13 -47.14
CA LEU A 157 -1.00 31.34 -48.07
C LEU A 157 0.01 30.38 -47.41
N ASN A 158 0.21 30.49 -46.09
CA ASN A 158 1.00 29.56 -45.29
C ASN A 158 0.24 28.26 -44.95
N LEU A 159 -1.09 28.20 -45.08
CA LEU A 159 -1.86 26.97 -44.86
C LEU A 159 -2.05 26.21 -46.17
N LYS A 160 -1.62 24.95 -46.19
CA LYS A 160 -1.72 24.07 -47.36
C LYS A 160 -2.25 22.68 -46.98
N ILE A 161 -2.93 22.04 -47.90
CA ILE A 161 -3.39 20.65 -47.77
C ILE A 161 -2.17 19.72 -47.89
N VAL A 162 -1.93 18.87 -46.88
CA VAL A 162 -0.72 18.02 -46.78
C VAL A 162 -1.02 16.53 -46.96
N THR A 163 -2.21 16.08 -46.58
CA THR A 163 -2.59 14.67 -46.66
C THR A 163 -3.91 14.51 -47.41
N ARG A 164 -3.94 13.58 -48.37
CA ARG A 164 -5.12 12.79 -48.70
C ARG A 164 -4.83 11.39 -48.16
N GLY A 165 -5.70 10.84 -47.31
CA GLY A 165 -5.49 9.49 -46.75
C GLY A 165 -5.49 8.39 -47.83
N THR A 166 -5.24 7.13 -47.44
CA THR A 166 -5.55 5.96 -48.27
C THR A 166 -7.03 6.03 -48.70
N GLY A 167 -7.31 5.90 -50.00
CA GLY A 167 -8.65 6.13 -50.56
C GLY A 167 -9.10 7.61 -50.65
N GLY A 168 -8.25 8.58 -50.27
CA GLY A 168 -8.45 10.01 -50.55
C GLY A 168 -9.56 10.74 -49.78
N ARG A 169 -10.15 10.10 -48.76
CA ARG A 169 -11.34 10.60 -48.01
C ARG A 169 -11.06 11.70 -46.97
N VAL A 170 -9.89 11.70 -46.32
CA VAL A 170 -9.54 12.70 -45.27
C VAL A 170 -8.60 13.78 -45.84
N LEU A 171 -8.83 15.04 -45.46
CA LEU A 171 -8.04 16.21 -45.84
C LEU A 171 -7.44 16.90 -44.60
N GLU A 172 -6.12 16.81 -44.43
CA GLU A 172 -5.40 17.49 -43.35
C GLU A 172 -4.70 18.77 -43.89
N VAL A 173 -4.82 19.88 -43.16
CA VAL A 173 -4.24 21.20 -43.52
C VAL A 173 -3.14 21.54 -42.51
N ALA A 174 -1.95 21.92 -42.97
CA ALA A 174 -0.83 22.24 -42.09
C ALA A 174 0.06 23.40 -42.58
N PRO A 175 0.80 24.08 -41.67
CA PRO A 175 1.68 25.19 -42.02
C PRO A 175 2.80 24.81 -42.99
N ASN A 176 2.97 25.63 -44.02
CA ASN A 176 3.99 25.56 -45.07
C ASN A 176 4.09 24.20 -45.76
N GLY A 177 2.99 23.43 -45.80
CA GLY A 177 2.93 22.13 -46.47
C GLY A 177 3.69 21.00 -45.75
N ARG A 178 4.13 21.21 -44.49
CA ARG A 178 4.87 20.21 -43.73
C ARG A 178 3.91 19.36 -42.89
N ARG A 179 4.12 18.04 -42.87
CA ARG A 179 3.43 17.15 -41.93
C ARG A 179 3.80 17.55 -40.50
N PRO A 180 2.84 17.62 -39.55
CA PRO A 180 3.18 17.73 -38.13
C PRO A 180 3.96 16.47 -37.70
N VAL A 181 4.88 16.65 -36.76
CA VAL A 181 5.55 15.50 -36.12
C VAL A 181 4.61 14.98 -35.03
N THR A 182 4.12 13.75 -35.22
CA THR A 182 3.20 13.07 -34.29
C THR A 182 3.79 12.99 -32.89
N ARG A 183 3.08 13.49 -31.90
CA ARG A 183 3.48 13.41 -30.49
C ARG A 183 3.11 12.05 -29.90
N TYR A 184 3.89 11.58 -28.92
CA TYR A 184 3.65 10.33 -28.22
C TYR A 184 2.28 10.23 -27.49
N ILE A 185 1.57 11.36 -27.35
CA ILE A 185 0.24 11.48 -26.72
C ILE A 185 -0.89 11.21 -27.72
N GLU A 186 -0.62 11.22 -29.03
CA GLU A 186 -1.64 11.01 -30.07
C GLU A 186 -2.03 9.53 -30.18
N SER A 187 -3.32 9.22 -30.30
CA SER A 187 -3.83 7.83 -30.32
C SER A 187 -3.26 6.98 -31.47
N ARG A 188 -2.87 7.60 -32.59
CA ARG A 188 -2.13 6.91 -33.68
C ARG A 188 -0.73 6.46 -33.23
N SER A 189 -0.04 7.28 -32.43
CA SER A 189 1.26 6.93 -31.84
C SER A 189 1.12 5.88 -30.76
N TYR A 190 0.07 5.95 -29.93
CA TYR A 190 -0.25 4.92 -28.95
C TYR A 190 -0.52 3.56 -29.62
N ALA A 191 -1.36 3.54 -30.66
CA ALA A 191 -1.63 2.33 -31.45
C ALA A 191 -0.35 1.68 -32.00
N LEU A 192 0.57 2.47 -32.58
CA LEU A 192 1.86 2.01 -33.09
C LEU A 192 2.84 1.55 -31.99
N LEU A 193 2.66 1.99 -30.74
CA LEU A 193 3.42 1.49 -29.59
C LEU A 193 2.82 0.19 -29.03
N THR A 194 1.50 0.01 -29.13
CA THR A 194 0.79 -1.23 -28.73
C THR A 194 0.85 -2.36 -29.77
N THR A 195 1.13 -2.07 -31.04
CA THR A 195 1.32 -3.13 -32.06
C THR A 195 2.59 -3.93 -31.81
N SER A 196 2.46 -5.26 -31.80
CA SER A 196 3.54 -6.23 -31.60
C SER A 196 4.77 -5.94 -32.49
N ARG A 197 5.96 -5.87 -31.89
CA ARG A 197 7.21 -5.56 -32.62
C ARG A 197 7.67 -6.75 -33.47
N THR A 198 7.20 -6.82 -34.72
CA THR A 198 7.57 -7.88 -35.69
C THR A 198 8.98 -7.76 -36.29
N LYS A 199 9.84 -6.87 -35.75
CA LYS A 199 11.25 -6.72 -36.15
C LYS A 199 12.12 -6.48 -34.93
N GLN A 200 12.84 -7.51 -34.50
CA GLN A 200 13.98 -7.36 -33.60
C GLN A 200 15.23 -6.91 -34.38
N LEU A 201 16.16 -6.24 -33.71
CA LEU A 201 17.51 -6.02 -34.22
C LEU A 201 18.36 -7.23 -33.81
N LEU A 202 18.64 -8.12 -34.76
CA LEU A 202 19.58 -9.21 -34.56
C LEU A 202 20.97 -8.64 -34.21
N PRO A 203 21.58 -9.04 -33.07
CA PRO A 203 22.99 -8.81 -32.86
C PRO A 203 23.78 -9.56 -33.94
N SER A 204 24.55 -8.85 -34.75
CA SER A 204 25.52 -9.51 -35.64
C SER A 204 26.52 -10.28 -34.78
N LYS A 205 26.78 -11.56 -35.08
CA LYS A 205 27.81 -12.39 -34.42
C LYS A 205 29.19 -11.73 -34.54
N VAL A 206 29.51 -10.85 -33.59
CA VAL A 206 30.85 -10.29 -33.35
C VAL A 206 31.44 -11.11 -32.22
N GLN A 207 32.61 -11.69 -32.46
CA GLN A 207 33.27 -12.58 -31.50
C GLN A 207 33.57 -11.84 -30.20
N ASP A 208 33.23 -12.45 -29.07
CA ASP A 208 33.49 -11.91 -27.74
C ASP A 208 34.97 -11.61 -27.55
N ASN A 209 35.29 -10.32 -27.50
CA ASN A 209 36.56 -9.81 -27.03
C ASN A 209 36.27 -9.11 -25.71
N GLU A 210 36.86 -9.62 -24.62
CA GLU A 210 36.61 -9.20 -23.23
C GLU A 210 36.74 -7.68 -23.00
N ALA A 211 37.47 -6.98 -23.88
CA ALA A 211 37.69 -5.54 -23.85
C ALA A 211 36.42 -4.67 -24.10
N ASP A 212 35.41 -5.15 -24.85
CA ASP A 212 34.22 -4.34 -25.18
C ASP A 212 33.09 -4.42 -24.12
N GLN A 213 33.23 -5.28 -23.08
CA GLN A 213 32.24 -5.39 -21.98
C GLN A 213 32.19 -4.16 -21.05
N ASN A 214 33.17 -3.26 -21.13
CA ASN A 214 33.29 -2.07 -20.26
C ASN A 214 32.95 -0.75 -21.00
N LEU A 215 31.89 -0.73 -21.80
CA LEU A 215 31.46 0.46 -22.56
C LEU A 215 29.99 0.83 -22.32
N ASP A 216 29.76 2.04 -21.78
CA ASP A 216 28.43 2.65 -21.55
C ASP A 216 27.60 2.93 -22.84
N PHE A 217 27.96 2.38 -24.00
CA PHE A 217 27.24 2.63 -25.26
C PHE A 217 27.35 1.49 -26.28
N ILE A 218 26.22 1.19 -26.92
CA ILE A 218 26.13 0.22 -28.03
C ILE A 218 26.78 0.83 -29.28
N ARG A 219 27.75 0.11 -29.87
CA ARG A 219 28.33 0.46 -31.19
C ARG A 219 27.47 -0.12 -32.32
N LEU A 220 26.91 0.75 -33.15
CA LEU A 220 26.31 0.33 -34.43
C LEU A 220 27.42 -0.02 -35.45
N PRO A 221 27.24 -1.05 -36.30
CA PRO A 221 28.26 -1.50 -37.23
C PRO A 221 28.59 -0.43 -38.28
N GLY A 222 29.88 -0.10 -38.41
CA GLY A 222 30.38 0.86 -39.39
C GLY A 222 30.30 0.30 -40.82
N HIS A 223 29.53 0.97 -41.68
CA HIS A 223 29.28 0.55 -43.06
C HIS A 223 30.58 0.53 -43.89
N LYS A 224 31.16 -0.66 -44.11
CA LYS A 224 32.28 -0.84 -45.05
C LYS A 224 31.76 -0.72 -46.48
N GLU A 225 32.08 0.38 -47.14
CA GLU A 225 31.91 0.52 -48.60
C GLU A 225 32.76 -0.57 -49.30
N LYS A 226 32.11 -1.43 -50.09
CA LYS A 226 32.75 -2.26 -51.12
C LYS A 226 32.47 -1.64 -52.50
N PRO A 227 33.33 -1.84 -53.51
CA PRO A 227 33.14 -1.24 -54.83
C PRO A 227 31.88 -1.73 -55.53
N SER A 228 31.33 -0.89 -56.38
CA SER A 228 30.29 -1.21 -57.36
C SER A 228 30.84 -2.05 -58.51
N ASP A 229 30.04 -2.98 -59.04
CA ASP A 229 29.84 -3.13 -60.48
C ASP A 229 28.48 -3.80 -60.78
N GLU A 230 27.67 -3.06 -61.55
CA GLU A 230 26.42 -3.35 -62.29
C GLU A 230 25.20 -4.11 -61.66
N PRO A 231 23.95 -3.88 -62.17
CA PRO A 231 22.72 -4.14 -61.41
C PRO A 231 21.65 -5.00 -62.11
N LEU A 232 21.01 -5.92 -61.37
CA LEU A 232 19.70 -6.48 -61.73
C LEU A 232 18.72 -6.48 -60.54
N SER A 233 17.44 -6.27 -60.85
CA SER A 233 16.39 -5.88 -59.90
C SER A 233 15.74 -7.07 -59.17
N THR A 234 15.69 -7.00 -57.83
CA THR A 234 14.78 -7.82 -57.00
C THR A 234 14.09 -6.99 -55.90
N TYR A 235 13.22 -6.05 -56.29
CA TYR A 235 12.30 -5.35 -55.36
C TYR A 235 10.85 -5.89 -55.49
N ARG A 236 10.66 -7.20 -55.25
CA ARG A 236 9.36 -7.88 -55.34
C ARG A 236 9.24 -9.02 -54.29
N SER A 237 9.04 -8.68 -53.02
CA SER A 237 8.83 -9.68 -51.96
C SER A 237 8.05 -9.21 -50.72
N ILE A 238 7.25 -8.13 -50.81
CA ILE A 238 6.35 -7.70 -49.73
C ILE A 238 5.01 -7.19 -50.29
N HIS A 239 4.15 -8.07 -50.83
CA HIS A 239 2.71 -7.78 -51.07
C HIS A 239 1.89 -9.02 -51.52
N THR A 240 1.63 -9.97 -50.60
CA THR A 240 0.59 -11.03 -50.61
C THR A 240 0.65 -11.72 -49.24
N PHE A 241 -0.40 -12.29 -48.63
CA PHE A 241 -1.86 -12.20 -48.82
C PHE A 241 -2.50 -12.29 -47.41
N LYS A 242 -3.67 -11.71 -47.17
CA LYS A 242 -4.54 -12.12 -46.05
C LYS A 242 -6.00 -12.09 -46.51
N GLY A 243 -6.73 -13.17 -46.27
CA GLY A 243 -8.17 -13.32 -46.51
C GLY A 243 -8.72 -14.37 -45.54
N GLU A 244 -9.99 -14.24 -45.17
CA GLU A 244 -10.68 -15.10 -44.21
C GLU A 244 -12.07 -15.48 -44.75
N ASN A 245 -12.49 -16.72 -44.49
CA ASN A 245 -13.84 -17.28 -44.67
C ASN A 245 -14.27 -17.52 -46.15
N ALA A 246 -15.12 -18.50 -46.48
CA ALA A 246 -16.11 -19.20 -45.63
C ALA A 246 -16.41 -20.67 -46.03
N GLU A 247 -17.01 -21.40 -45.07
CA GLU A 247 -18.00 -22.50 -45.19
C GLU A 247 -17.78 -23.77 -46.05
N GLY A 248 -17.92 -24.93 -45.37
CA GLY A 248 -18.67 -26.09 -45.91
C GLY A 248 -17.93 -27.42 -46.07
N GLY A 249 -18.33 -28.45 -45.30
CA GLY A 249 -18.06 -29.87 -45.62
C GLY A 249 -17.61 -30.77 -44.45
N SER A 250 -18.38 -31.82 -44.18
CA SER A 250 -17.91 -33.09 -43.56
C SER A 250 -17.04 -33.86 -44.58
N ASP A 251 -16.19 -34.82 -44.24
CA ASP A 251 -16.43 -36.00 -43.38
C ASP A 251 -15.09 -36.65 -42.90
N MET A 252 -15.15 -37.76 -42.17
CA MET A 252 -13.98 -38.48 -41.63
C MET A 252 -13.25 -39.36 -42.66
N SER A 253 -11.92 -39.48 -42.50
CA SER A 253 -11.16 -40.67 -42.88
C SER A 253 -10.00 -40.94 -41.91
N VAL A 254 -9.78 -42.21 -41.61
CA VAL A 254 -8.73 -42.74 -40.70
C VAL A 254 -7.53 -43.21 -41.54
N SER A 255 -6.48 -43.71 -40.88
CA SER A 255 -5.35 -44.52 -41.42
C SER A 255 -4.31 -43.75 -42.27
N GLU A 256 -3.02 -44.08 -42.22
CA GLU A 256 -2.29 -44.97 -41.28
C GLU A 256 -0.80 -44.55 -41.19
N GLU A 257 -0.02 -45.31 -40.43
CA GLU A 257 1.43 -45.15 -40.32
C GLU A 257 2.13 -45.61 -41.61
N ASP A 258 3.23 -44.94 -41.97
CA ASP A 258 4.44 -45.64 -42.42
C ASP A 258 5.67 -44.73 -42.28
N GLN A 259 6.81 -45.37 -41.97
CA GLN A 259 8.15 -44.75 -41.93
C GLN A 259 8.79 -44.93 -43.34
N GLU A 260 9.93 -44.37 -43.73
CA GLU A 260 11.25 -44.24 -43.09
C GLU A 260 12.08 -43.13 -43.79
N GLU A 261 13.03 -42.52 -43.06
CA GLU A 261 14.36 -41.97 -43.48
C GLU A 261 14.47 -41.04 -44.73
N GLU A 262 15.40 -40.07 -44.82
CA GLU A 262 16.67 -39.87 -44.11
C GLU A 262 17.10 -38.37 -44.10
N ASP A 263 18.06 -38.04 -43.22
CA ASP A 263 19.06 -36.95 -43.30
C ASP A 263 18.74 -35.50 -42.78
N SER A 264 18.97 -35.34 -41.46
CA SER A 264 19.85 -34.33 -40.82
C SER A 264 19.70 -32.81 -41.10
N SER A 265 19.25 -32.05 -40.08
CA SER A 265 19.89 -30.78 -39.64
C SER A 265 19.20 -30.15 -38.40
N GLU A 266 19.51 -30.63 -37.20
CA GLU A 266 18.86 -30.22 -35.93
C GLU A 266 19.37 -28.89 -35.31
N GLU A 267 20.05 -28.01 -36.06
CA GLU A 267 20.87 -26.91 -35.48
C GLU A 267 20.31 -25.46 -35.61
N GLU A 268 19.10 -25.20 -36.13
CA GLU A 268 18.61 -23.80 -36.34
C GLU A 268 17.50 -23.27 -35.39
N GLU A 269 16.78 -24.10 -34.62
CA GLU A 269 15.71 -23.60 -33.72
C GLU A 269 16.22 -22.84 -32.48
N ASP A 270 17.40 -23.19 -31.94
CA ASP A 270 17.94 -22.57 -30.71
C ASP A 270 18.55 -21.16 -30.95
N SER A 271 18.34 -20.60 -32.15
CA SER A 271 18.86 -19.29 -32.59
C SER A 271 18.02 -18.08 -32.15
N MET A 272 16.80 -18.30 -31.62
CA MET A 272 15.92 -17.23 -31.13
C MET A 272 16.33 -16.76 -29.72
N PRO A 273 16.74 -15.49 -29.53
CA PRO A 273 17.15 -14.99 -28.22
C PRO A 273 15.94 -14.92 -27.27
N ARG A 274 15.88 -15.89 -26.34
CA ARG A 274 14.87 -15.94 -25.27
C ARG A 274 14.84 -14.61 -24.52
N THR A 275 13.65 -14.06 -24.31
CA THR A 275 13.45 -12.83 -23.50
C THR A 275 14.00 -13.08 -22.09
N ALA A 276 14.53 -12.07 -21.39
CA ALA A 276 15.07 -12.24 -20.03
C ALA A 276 14.11 -12.96 -19.04
N GLN A 277 12.79 -12.77 -19.19
CA GLN A 277 11.78 -13.49 -18.40
C GLN A 277 11.62 -14.97 -18.82
N GLN A 278 11.82 -15.30 -20.10
CA GLN A 278 11.84 -16.68 -20.61
C GLN A 278 13.16 -17.38 -20.27
N GLN A 279 14.27 -16.64 -20.18
CA GLN A 279 15.55 -17.13 -19.64
C GLN A 279 15.35 -17.49 -18.16
N ALA A 280 14.86 -16.57 -17.33
CA ALA A 280 14.58 -16.84 -15.92
C ALA A 280 13.62 -18.03 -15.69
N LEU A 281 12.61 -18.22 -16.55
CA LEU A 281 11.75 -19.42 -16.51
C LEU A 281 12.54 -20.71 -16.82
N ALA A 282 13.38 -20.71 -17.86
CA ALA A 282 14.22 -21.86 -18.20
C ALA A 282 15.27 -22.15 -17.11
N ASP A 283 15.86 -21.11 -16.51
CA ASP A 283 16.81 -21.24 -15.40
C ASP A 283 16.14 -21.84 -14.15
N LEU A 284 14.90 -21.43 -13.86
CA LEU A 284 14.08 -22.02 -12.80
C LEU A 284 13.69 -23.48 -13.10
N GLU A 285 13.36 -23.84 -14.35
CA GLU A 285 13.10 -25.24 -14.71
C GLU A 285 14.37 -26.11 -14.64
N VAL A 286 15.53 -25.59 -15.04
CA VAL A 286 16.84 -26.25 -14.84
C VAL A 286 17.19 -26.36 -13.35
N ALA A 287 16.84 -25.38 -12.52
CA ALA A 287 17.00 -25.47 -11.07
C ALA A 287 16.07 -26.52 -10.44
N LEU A 288 14.84 -26.66 -10.94
CA LEU A 288 13.88 -27.68 -10.50
C LEU A 288 14.22 -29.09 -10.99
N GLN A 289 14.85 -29.24 -12.16
CA GLN A 289 15.42 -30.52 -12.60
C GLN A 289 16.56 -30.98 -11.66
N LYS A 290 17.34 -30.04 -11.11
CA LYS A 290 18.40 -30.32 -10.13
C LYS A 290 17.85 -30.56 -8.71
N ASN A 291 16.83 -29.80 -8.29
CA ASN A 291 16.24 -29.82 -6.95
C ASN A 291 14.70 -29.81 -6.99
N PRO A 292 14.03 -30.93 -7.36
CA PRO A 292 12.57 -30.98 -7.53
C PRO A 292 11.76 -30.82 -6.22
N THR A 293 12.44 -30.90 -5.07
CA THR A 293 11.92 -30.73 -3.71
C THR A 293 11.87 -29.28 -3.21
N SER A 294 12.47 -28.34 -3.94
CA SER A 294 12.63 -26.96 -3.49
C SER A 294 11.33 -26.16 -3.65
N ILE A 295 10.65 -25.90 -2.53
CA ILE A 295 9.39 -25.15 -2.49
C ILE A 295 9.55 -23.72 -3.07
N PRO A 296 10.55 -22.90 -2.68
CA PRO A 296 10.66 -21.52 -3.17
C PRO A 296 10.78 -21.43 -4.69
N THR A 297 11.55 -22.33 -5.34
CA THR A 297 11.72 -22.32 -6.81
C THR A 297 10.45 -22.70 -7.56
N TRP A 298 9.60 -23.57 -6.99
CA TRP A 298 8.26 -23.82 -7.54
C TRP A 298 7.35 -22.60 -7.43
N LEU A 299 7.42 -21.86 -6.31
CA LEU A 299 6.66 -20.62 -6.11
C LEU A 299 7.16 -19.50 -7.04
N SER A 300 8.47 -19.33 -7.23
CA SER A 300 9.03 -18.38 -8.20
C SER A 300 8.63 -18.73 -9.64
N LEU A 301 8.58 -20.02 -10.01
CA LEU A 301 8.07 -20.44 -11.32
C LEU A 301 6.58 -20.13 -11.48
N MET A 302 5.77 -20.35 -10.44
CA MET A 302 4.36 -19.95 -10.44
C MET A 302 4.22 -18.43 -10.60
N GLU A 303 4.99 -17.64 -9.86
CA GLU A 303 4.94 -16.17 -9.94
C GLU A 303 5.38 -15.65 -11.32
N HIS A 304 6.46 -16.18 -11.89
CA HIS A 304 6.93 -15.82 -13.23
C HIS A 304 5.95 -16.25 -14.34
N THR A 305 5.36 -17.45 -14.27
CA THR A 305 4.34 -17.87 -15.24
C THR A 305 3.07 -17.01 -15.16
N LEU A 306 2.63 -16.64 -13.95
CA LEU A 306 1.52 -15.70 -13.73
C LEU A 306 1.82 -14.27 -14.25
N LYS A 307 3.08 -13.82 -14.20
CA LYS A 307 3.54 -12.55 -14.82
C LYS A 307 3.51 -12.62 -16.36
N THR A 308 3.70 -13.79 -16.97
CA THR A 308 3.61 -13.98 -18.43
C THR A 308 2.21 -14.28 -18.96
N ALA A 309 1.22 -14.51 -18.10
CA ALA A 309 -0.14 -14.86 -18.51
C ALA A 309 -0.80 -13.70 -19.30
N PRO A 310 -1.35 -13.95 -20.52
CA PRO A 310 -1.96 -12.91 -21.33
C PRO A 310 -3.29 -12.43 -20.72
N PRO A 311 -3.70 -11.17 -20.94
CA PRO A 311 -5.01 -10.68 -20.53
C PRO A 311 -6.12 -11.38 -21.34
N SER A 312 -6.72 -12.42 -20.75
CA SER A 312 -7.80 -13.19 -21.39
C SER A 312 -9.01 -12.32 -21.68
N GLY A 313 -9.43 -12.28 -22.95
CA GLY A 313 -10.56 -11.47 -23.42
C GLY A 313 -11.95 -12.08 -23.22
N LYS A 314 -12.07 -13.22 -22.53
CA LYS A 314 -13.36 -13.93 -22.32
C LYS A 314 -13.52 -14.61 -20.96
N ILE A 315 -12.43 -14.97 -20.28
CA ILE A 315 -12.45 -15.57 -18.93
C ILE A 315 -11.96 -14.51 -17.95
N SER A 316 -12.56 -14.43 -16.75
CA SER A 316 -12.07 -13.55 -15.70
C SER A 316 -10.58 -13.77 -15.45
N LEU A 317 -9.80 -12.69 -15.44
CA LEU A 317 -8.35 -12.74 -15.28
C LEU A 317 -7.92 -13.37 -13.94
N ALA A 318 -8.79 -13.36 -12.91
CA ALA A 318 -8.62 -14.12 -11.68
C ALA A 318 -8.68 -15.64 -11.97
N ARG A 319 -9.80 -16.13 -12.48
CA ARG A 319 -10.01 -17.54 -12.85
C ARG A 319 -8.91 -18.10 -13.78
N ALA A 320 -8.52 -17.35 -14.81
CA ALA A 320 -7.44 -17.77 -15.72
C ALA A 320 -6.07 -17.89 -15.00
N ARG A 321 -5.81 -17.04 -14.00
CA ARG A 321 -4.63 -17.16 -13.13
C ARG A 321 -4.75 -18.34 -12.17
N ALA A 322 -5.93 -18.59 -11.61
CA ALA A 322 -6.16 -19.75 -10.74
C ALA A 322 -6.00 -21.08 -11.51
N GLU A 323 -6.42 -21.16 -12.77
CA GLU A 323 -6.22 -22.35 -13.63
C GLU A 323 -4.72 -22.61 -13.89
N ILE A 324 -3.91 -21.54 -14.03
CA ILE A 324 -2.44 -21.61 -14.08
C ILE A 324 -1.85 -22.02 -12.72
N LYS A 325 -2.30 -21.44 -11.61
CA LYS A 325 -1.86 -21.84 -10.24
C LYS A 325 -2.09 -23.34 -10.02
N ILE A 326 -3.30 -23.84 -10.27
CA ILE A 326 -3.65 -25.25 -10.07
C ILE A 326 -2.76 -26.17 -10.92
N SER A 327 -2.60 -25.90 -12.21
CA SER A 327 -1.80 -26.76 -13.09
C SER A 327 -0.31 -26.79 -12.70
N VAL A 328 0.28 -25.66 -12.28
CA VAL A 328 1.66 -25.60 -11.77
C VAL A 328 1.80 -26.31 -10.42
N LEU A 329 0.85 -26.11 -9.49
CA LEU A 329 0.88 -26.75 -8.16
C LEU A 329 0.64 -28.27 -8.25
N GLU A 330 -0.23 -28.74 -9.14
CA GLU A 330 -0.37 -30.17 -9.41
C GLU A 330 0.88 -30.76 -10.07
N ARG A 331 1.58 -30.02 -10.95
CA ARG A 331 2.90 -30.43 -11.47
C ARG A 331 3.91 -30.56 -10.31
N ALA A 332 3.93 -29.62 -9.37
CA ALA A 332 4.77 -29.68 -8.18
C ALA A 332 4.43 -30.86 -7.25
N MET A 333 3.16 -31.16 -7.02
CA MET A 333 2.71 -32.27 -6.18
C MET A 333 2.91 -33.65 -6.83
N ARG A 334 2.83 -33.75 -8.16
CA ARG A 334 3.05 -35.01 -8.90
C ARG A 334 4.53 -35.42 -8.97
N THR A 335 5.48 -34.49 -8.90
CA THR A 335 6.92 -34.80 -9.06
C THR A 335 7.56 -35.45 -7.84
N HIS A 336 7.08 -35.20 -6.62
CA HIS A 336 7.72 -35.76 -5.43
C HIS A 336 6.80 -35.87 -4.20
N GLN A 337 6.88 -36.99 -3.46
CA GLN A 337 6.00 -37.28 -2.33
C GLN A 337 6.08 -36.22 -1.20
N LYS A 338 7.26 -35.63 -0.93
CA LYS A 338 7.37 -34.53 0.05
C LYS A 338 6.62 -33.26 -0.37
N ASN A 339 6.43 -33.04 -1.68
CA ASN A 339 5.67 -31.91 -2.20
C ASN A 339 4.17 -32.16 -2.00
N LYS A 340 3.72 -33.41 -2.14
CA LYS A 340 2.33 -33.82 -1.82
C LYS A 340 2.01 -33.71 -0.32
N THR A 341 2.97 -33.94 0.58
CA THR A 341 2.77 -33.74 2.03
C THR A 341 2.86 -32.28 2.49
N SER A 342 3.44 -31.38 1.68
CA SER A 342 3.63 -29.97 2.04
C SER A 342 2.28 -29.24 2.21
N VAL A 343 2.05 -28.71 3.41
CA VAL A 343 0.86 -27.92 3.72
C VAL A 343 0.78 -26.65 2.88
N GLN A 344 1.90 -25.97 2.64
CA GLN A 344 1.94 -24.71 1.88
C GLN A 344 1.44 -24.87 0.44
N PHE A 345 1.88 -25.91 -0.29
CA PHE A 345 1.36 -26.18 -1.64
C PHE A 345 -0.12 -26.55 -1.63
N ARG A 346 -0.57 -27.30 -0.62
CA ARG A 346 -1.97 -27.72 -0.51
C ARG A 346 -2.91 -26.55 -0.20
N ILE A 347 -2.52 -25.65 0.71
CA ILE A 347 -3.27 -24.40 0.97
C ILE A 347 -3.35 -23.55 -0.30
N LEU A 348 -2.24 -23.35 -1.02
CA LEU A 348 -2.25 -22.57 -2.27
C LEU A 348 -3.12 -23.21 -3.37
N TRP A 349 -3.17 -24.55 -3.44
CA TRP A 349 -4.01 -25.28 -4.39
C TRP A 349 -5.50 -25.21 -4.03
N LEU A 350 -5.86 -25.31 -2.74
CA LEU A 350 -7.23 -25.11 -2.25
C LEU A 350 -7.70 -23.65 -2.44
N ASN A 351 -6.84 -22.68 -2.15
CA ASN A 351 -7.13 -21.25 -2.35
C ASN A 351 -7.32 -20.92 -3.83
N ALA A 352 -6.50 -21.47 -4.74
CA ALA A 352 -6.75 -21.36 -6.19
C ALA A 352 -8.04 -22.10 -6.62
N GLY A 353 -8.34 -23.25 -6.01
CA GLY A 353 -9.59 -23.98 -6.20
C GLY A 353 -10.84 -23.15 -5.88
N SER A 354 -10.76 -22.23 -4.91
CA SER A 354 -11.86 -21.36 -4.49
C SER A 354 -12.39 -20.40 -5.57
N GLU A 355 -11.63 -20.16 -6.65
CA GLU A 355 -12.07 -19.31 -7.78
C GLU A 355 -12.68 -20.11 -8.95
N ILE A 356 -12.65 -21.45 -8.89
CA ILE A 356 -12.95 -22.34 -10.03
C ILE A 356 -14.00 -23.41 -9.69
N TRP A 357 -13.99 -23.95 -8.46
CA TRP A 357 -14.84 -25.06 -8.04
C TRP A 357 -16.09 -24.58 -7.30
N ASP A 358 -17.17 -25.36 -7.43
CA ASP A 358 -18.41 -25.16 -6.67
C ASP A 358 -18.20 -25.40 -5.17
N GLY A 359 -18.99 -24.72 -4.33
CA GLY A 359 -18.79 -24.67 -2.88
C GLY A 359 -18.74 -26.05 -2.20
N GLU A 360 -19.64 -26.97 -2.58
CA GLU A 360 -19.67 -28.35 -2.05
C GLU A 360 -18.39 -29.13 -2.38
N LYS A 361 -17.86 -28.95 -3.59
CA LYS A 361 -16.62 -29.61 -4.03
C LYS A 361 -15.41 -29.03 -3.30
N LEU A 362 -15.38 -27.71 -3.10
CA LEU A 362 -14.34 -27.04 -2.32
C LEU A 362 -14.35 -27.50 -0.86
N GLU A 363 -15.53 -27.54 -0.23
CA GLU A 363 -15.72 -28.04 1.15
C GLU A 363 -15.26 -29.50 1.30
N TYR A 364 -15.60 -30.37 0.34
CA TYR A 364 -15.10 -31.74 0.32
C TYR A 364 -13.56 -31.82 0.23
N GLN A 365 -12.91 -31.00 -0.61
CA GLN A 365 -11.44 -31.01 -0.72
C GLN A 365 -10.74 -30.49 0.55
N TRP A 366 -11.29 -29.45 1.20
CA TRP A 366 -10.82 -29.00 2.51
C TRP A 366 -10.96 -30.09 3.58
N GLU A 367 -12.14 -30.72 3.68
CA GLU A 367 -12.41 -31.81 4.61
C GLU A 367 -11.47 -33.01 4.42
N GLN A 368 -11.14 -33.37 3.18
CA GLN A 368 -10.16 -34.42 2.89
C GLN A 368 -8.73 -33.98 3.23
N ALA A 369 -8.33 -32.74 2.91
CA ALA A 369 -6.99 -32.24 3.24
C ALA A 369 -6.71 -32.24 4.75
N VAL A 370 -7.69 -31.83 5.56
CA VAL A 370 -7.61 -31.85 7.04
C VAL A 370 -7.54 -33.29 7.56
N LYS A 371 -8.39 -34.21 7.06
CA LYS A 371 -8.38 -35.63 7.46
C LYS A 371 -7.08 -36.34 7.09
N GLU A 372 -6.55 -36.10 5.88
CA GLU A 372 -5.26 -36.63 5.47
C GLU A 372 -4.12 -36.15 6.37
N LEU A 373 -4.13 -34.90 6.84
CA LEU A 373 -3.07 -34.40 7.73
C LEU A 373 -3.17 -35.00 9.13
N ALA A 374 -4.37 -35.08 9.70
CA ALA A 374 -4.61 -35.73 10.99
C ALA A 374 -4.18 -37.21 11.02
N ILE A 375 -4.21 -37.90 9.86
CA ILE A 375 -3.77 -39.29 9.71
C ILE A 375 -2.24 -39.39 9.46
N ASN A 376 -1.66 -38.52 8.63
CA ASN A 376 -0.30 -38.71 8.13
C ASN A 376 0.79 -37.93 8.89
N ASN A 377 0.49 -36.77 9.50
CA ASN A 377 1.46 -35.91 10.17
C ASN A 377 0.83 -35.25 11.43
N PRO A 378 0.76 -35.95 12.57
CA PRO A 378 0.18 -35.39 13.80
C PRO A 378 1.09 -34.36 14.49
N ASP A 379 2.41 -34.39 14.29
CA ASP A 379 3.33 -33.48 14.97
C ASP A 379 3.42 -32.09 14.31
N ARG A 380 2.74 -31.13 14.95
CA ARG A 380 3.19 -29.77 15.29
C ARG A 380 3.58 -28.83 14.12
N GLU A 381 2.88 -27.68 14.10
CA GLU A 381 3.01 -26.52 13.19
C GLU A 381 2.29 -26.67 11.85
N ASP A 382 2.71 -27.58 10.96
CA ASP A 382 2.07 -27.72 9.62
C ASP A 382 0.55 -28.00 9.74
N ALA A 383 0.15 -28.87 10.68
CA ALA A 383 -1.26 -29.12 10.96
C ALA A 383 -1.99 -27.90 11.54
N LYS A 384 -1.31 -27.04 12.31
CA LYS A 384 -1.91 -25.82 12.88
C LYS A 384 -2.18 -24.80 11.78
N LEU A 385 -1.22 -24.61 10.87
CA LEU A 385 -1.35 -23.71 9.71
C LEU A 385 -2.51 -24.12 8.79
N MET A 386 -2.73 -25.42 8.60
CA MET A 386 -3.91 -25.90 7.86
C MET A 386 -5.23 -25.57 8.56
N TRP A 387 -5.35 -25.83 9.88
CA TRP A 387 -6.55 -25.47 10.64
C TRP A 387 -6.77 -23.95 10.70
N ASP A 388 -5.70 -23.16 10.78
CA ASP A 388 -5.75 -21.70 10.78
C ASP A 388 -6.29 -21.12 9.47
N GLU A 389 -5.88 -21.65 8.32
CA GLU A 389 -6.38 -21.24 7.00
C GLU A 389 -7.75 -21.87 6.68
N TRP A 390 -8.05 -23.07 7.19
CA TRP A 390 -9.39 -23.66 7.11
C TRP A 390 -10.42 -22.81 7.85
N LEU A 391 -10.17 -22.44 9.11
CA LEU A 391 -11.07 -21.60 9.90
C LEU A 391 -11.26 -20.23 9.24
N ARG A 392 -10.18 -19.64 8.74
CA ARG A 392 -10.23 -18.40 7.94
C ARG A 392 -11.10 -18.56 6.70
N TRP A 393 -10.94 -19.66 5.95
CA TRP A 393 -11.76 -19.96 4.77
C TRP A 393 -13.24 -20.08 5.14
N ARG A 394 -13.58 -20.81 6.21
CA ARG A 394 -14.94 -20.94 6.75
C ARG A 394 -15.56 -19.57 7.07
N ILE A 395 -14.85 -18.72 7.83
CA ILE A 395 -15.32 -17.36 8.16
C ILE A 395 -15.52 -16.50 6.90
N SER A 396 -14.61 -16.55 5.92
CA SER A 396 -14.78 -15.79 4.66
C SER A 396 -15.90 -16.34 3.75
N SER A 397 -16.33 -17.60 3.96
CA SER A 397 -17.39 -18.27 3.22
C SER A 397 -18.77 -18.19 3.90
N ALA A 398 -18.84 -17.60 5.09
CA ALA A 398 -20.04 -17.49 5.94
C ALA A 398 -21.14 -16.61 5.31
N GLY A 399 -21.91 -17.19 4.39
CA GLY A 399 -22.89 -16.47 3.57
C GLY A 399 -22.86 -16.80 2.06
N ARG A 400 -21.95 -17.69 1.62
CA ARG A 400 -21.89 -18.22 0.24
C ARG A 400 -22.66 -19.53 0.03
N GLY A 401 -23.62 -19.82 0.91
CA GLY A 401 -24.41 -21.06 0.88
C GLY A 401 -23.71 -22.32 1.43
N THR A 402 -22.49 -22.20 1.97
CA THR A 402 -21.76 -23.30 2.60
C THR A 402 -22.52 -23.85 3.81
N ARG A 403 -22.62 -25.18 3.93
CA ARG A 403 -23.54 -25.83 4.86
C ARG A 403 -23.08 -25.66 6.33
N GLY A 404 -23.95 -25.08 7.15
CA GLY A 404 -23.74 -24.88 8.59
C GLY A 404 -23.06 -23.55 8.98
N THR A 405 -22.37 -22.87 8.06
CA THR A 405 -21.60 -21.64 8.36
C THR A 405 -22.28 -20.32 8.02
N ALA A 406 -23.59 -20.30 7.75
CA ALA A 406 -24.30 -19.07 7.36
C ALA A 406 -24.46 -18.04 8.51
N ASN A 407 -24.10 -18.41 9.75
CA ASN A 407 -24.39 -17.65 10.97
C ASN A 407 -23.20 -17.74 11.95
N VAL A 408 -23.19 -16.84 12.94
CA VAL A 408 -22.15 -16.75 13.98
C VAL A 408 -21.95 -18.07 14.76
N GLU A 409 -23.01 -18.80 15.11
CA GLU A 409 -22.87 -20.07 15.82
C GLU A 409 -22.10 -21.13 15.01
N GLY A 410 -22.23 -21.14 13.68
CA GLY A 410 -21.45 -22.06 12.83
C GLY A 410 -19.95 -21.78 12.89
N VAL A 411 -19.56 -20.50 13.07
CA VAL A 411 -18.16 -20.11 13.31
C VAL A 411 -17.71 -20.53 14.72
N VAL A 412 -18.59 -20.48 15.72
CA VAL A 412 -18.32 -20.97 17.07
C VAL A 412 -18.12 -22.49 17.07
N GLU A 413 -19.00 -23.26 16.41
CA GLU A 413 -18.85 -24.71 16.23
C GLU A 413 -17.52 -25.08 15.52
N ASP A 414 -17.20 -24.39 14.42
CA ASP A 414 -15.94 -24.58 13.70
C ASP A 414 -14.70 -24.21 14.56
N ALA A 415 -14.78 -23.17 15.41
CA ALA A 415 -13.72 -22.78 16.33
C ALA A 415 -13.52 -23.80 17.46
N VAL A 416 -14.60 -24.35 18.03
CA VAL A 416 -14.55 -25.46 18.99
C VAL A 416 -13.90 -26.69 18.34
N ARG A 417 -14.29 -27.01 17.10
CA ARG A 417 -13.69 -28.09 16.31
C ARG A 417 -12.18 -27.90 16.10
N VAL A 418 -11.73 -26.68 15.80
CA VAL A 418 -10.29 -26.33 15.70
C VAL A 418 -9.58 -26.54 17.05
N MET A 419 -10.12 -26.00 18.15
CA MET A 419 -9.48 -26.11 19.48
C MET A 419 -9.45 -27.54 20.05
N GLY A 420 -10.33 -28.42 19.56
CA GLY A 420 -10.29 -29.87 19.83
C GLY A 420 -9.25 -30.65 19.01
N ASN A 421 -8.73 -30.09 17.91
CA ASN A 421 -7.78 -30.75 16.99
C ASN A 421 -6.39 -30.07 16.90
N VAL A 422 -6.17 -28.95 17.61
CA VAL A 422 -4.92 -28.17 17.57
C VAL A 422 -4.25 -28.11 18.94
N ASP A 423 -3.00 -28.56 19.02
CA ASP A 423 -2.23 -28.56 20.27
C ASP A 423 -1.45 -27.26 20.55
N GLY A 424 -1.35 -26.93 21.85
CA GLY A 424 -0.58 -25.81 22.39
C GLY A 424 -1.41 -24.56 22.70
N GLU A 425 -1.16 -23.95 23.86
CA GLU A 425 -1.96 -22.85 24.42
C GLU A 425 -2.08 -21.65 23.46
N LEU A 426 -0.97 -21.19 22.86
CA LEU A 426 -0.95 -20.05 21.94
C LEU A 426 -1.90 -20.20 20.74
N ALA A 427 -2.00 -21.39 20.15
CA ALA A 427 -2.86 -21.64 19.00
C ALA A 427 -4.35 -21.70 19.38
N LYS A 428 -4.66 -22.14 20.61
CA LYS A 428 -6.02 -22.08 21.17
C LYS A 428 -6.41 -20.65 21.54
N ILE A 429 -5.51 -19.89 22.17
CA ILE A 429 -5.69 -18.44 22.45
C ILE A 429 -5.91 -17.66 21.15
N LYS A 430 -5.13 -17.94 20.10
CA LYS A 430 -5.30 -17.37 18.75
C LYS A 430 -6.69 -17.68 18.16
N THR A 431 -7.19 -18.91 18.34
CA THR A 431 -8.53 -19.30 17.88
C THR A 431 -9.64 -18.59 18.67
N LEU A 432 -9.51 -18.50 20.00
CA LEU A 432 -10.40 -17.77 20.89
C LEU A 432 -10.46 -16.28 20.53
N TRP A 433 -9.30 -15.63 20.34
CA TRP A 433 -9.19 -14.23 19.93
C TRP A 433 -9.81 -13.96 18.56
N ARG A 434 -9.52 -14.79 17.55
CA ARG A 434 -10.18 -14.73 16.23
C ARG A 434 -11.71 -14.83 16.35
N THR A 435 -12.20 -15.75 17.18
CA THR A 435 -13.65 -15.94 17.41
C THR A 435 -14.28 -14.74 18.12
N ALA A 436 -13.64 -14.19 19.15
CA ALA A 436 -14.08 -12.96 19.81
C ALA A 436 -14.10 -11.74 18.86
N VAL A 437 -13.11 -11.65 17.97
CA VAL A 437 -13.04 -10.63 16.91
C VAL A 437 -14.21 -10.77 15.92
N VAL A 438 -14.56 -11.98 15.50
CA VAL A 438 -15.74 -12.23 14.61
C VAL A 438 -17.07 -11.98 15.33
N LEU A 439 -17.21 -12.39 16.60
CA LEU A 439 -18.39 -12.10 17.42
C LEU A 439 -18.65 -10.57 17.49
N LYS A 440 -17.60 -9.80 17.76
CA LYS A 440 -17.64 -8.33 17.75
C LYS A 440 -17.96 -7.75 16.37
N ASP A 441 -17.38 -8.29 15.31
CA ASP A 441 -17.66 -7.85 13.93
C ASP A 441 -19.10 -8.09 13.50
N ALA A 442 -19.73 -9.18 13.95
CA ALA A 442 -21.15 -9.45 13.72
C ALA A 442 -22.09 -8.67 14.67
N GLY A 443 -21.55 -7.97 15.66
CA GLY A 443 -22.27 -7.09 16.58
C GLY A 443 -22.46 -7.61 18.01
N PHE A 444 -22.08 -8.85 18.32
CA PHE A 444 -22.22 -9.50 19.62
C PHE A 444 -21.07 -9.11 20.57
N HIS A 445 -21.02 -7.83 20.94
CA HIS A 445 -19.95 -7.23 21.73
C HIS A 445 -19.87 -7.84 23.14
N GLU A 446 -21.03 -8.04 23.76
CA GLU A 446 -21.21 -8.59 25.11
C GLU A 446 -20.72 -10.02 25.22
N ARG A 447 -21.06 -10.89 24.26
CA ARG A 447 -20.58 -12.28 24.24
C ARG A 447 -19.09 -12.38 23.97
N ALA A 448 -18.55 -11.50 23.12
CA ALA A 448 -17.11 -11.39 22.91
C ALA A 448 -16.36 -10.89 24.17
N MET A 449 -16.94 -9.94 24.92
CA MET A 449 -16.41 -9.48 26.20
C MET A 449 -16.49 -10.58 27.27
N ALA A 450 -17.66 -11.21 27.41
CA ALA A 450 -17.92 -12.30 28.34
C ALA A 450 -16.94 -13.47 28.16
N LEU A 451 -16.59 -13.80 26.91
CA LEU A 451 -15.59 -14.83 26.60
C LEU A 451 -14.20 -14.45 27.15
N PHE A 452 -13.77 -13.19 27.02
CA PHE A 452 -12.53 -12.73 27.64
C PHE A 452 -12.62 -12.73 29.17
N GLN A 453 -13.73 -12.25 29.76
CA GLN A 453 -13.94 -12.26 31.21
C GLN A 453 -13.85 -13.69 31.78
N ALA A 454 -14.64 -14.63 31.26
CA ALA A 454 -14.66 -16.02 31.73
C ALA A 454 -13.30 -16.73 31.55
N GLN A 455 -12.61 -16.50 30.43
CA GLN A 455 -11.27 -17.05 30.20
C GLN A 455 -10.23 -16.46 31.17
N VAL A 456 -10.35 -15.19 31.52
CA VAL A 456 -9.48 -14.51 32.47
C VAL A 456 -9.70 -15.00 33.91
N GLU A 457 -10.96 -15.13 34.35
CA GLU A 457 -11.28 -15.67 35.68
C GLU A 457 -10.71 -17.09 35.83
N LEU A 458 -10.89 -17.93 34.80
CA LEU A 458 -10.34 -19.30 34.74
C LEU A 458 -8.80 -19.35 34.76
N THR A 459 -8.11 -18.33 34.24
CA THR A 459 -6.64 -18.33 34.05
C THR A 459 -5.86 -17.61 35.14
N PHE A 460 -6.43 -16.54 35.71
CA PHE A 460 -5.77 -15.67 36.70
C PHE A 460 -6.37 -15.77 38.11
N HIS A 461 -7.69 -15.98 38.22
CA HIS A 461 -8.43 -15.95 39.48
C HIS A 461 -9.03 -17.31 39.86
N CYS A 462 -8.47 -18.41 39.35
CA CYS A 462 -8.91 -19.76 39.69
C CYS A 462 -8.59 -20.11 41.16
N PRO A 463 -9.56 -20.54 41.99
CA PRO A 463 -9.32 -20.94 43.37
C PRO A 463 -8.32 -22.09 43.49
N LYS A 464 -7.33 -21.98 44.39
CA LYS A 464 -6.25 -22.99 44.55
C LYS A 464 -6.73 -24.41 44.85
N ARG A 465 -7.92 -24.58 45.43
CA ARG A 465 -8.56 -25.88 45.67
C ARG A 465 -9.01 -26.56 44.37
N VAL A 466 -9.61 -25.74 43.50
CA VAL A 466 -10.24 -26.13 42.24
C VAL A 466 -9.19 -26.25 41.13
N GLN A 467 -8.08 -25.51 41.22
CA GLN A 467 -6.99 -25.50 40.23
C GLN A 467 -6.41 -26.90 39.90
N SER A 468 -6.39 -27.83 40.85
CA SER A 468 -5.92 -29.21 40.65
C SER A 468 -6.96 -30.17 40.03
N GLU A 469 -8.18 -29.72 39.80
CA GLU A 469 -9.27 -30.56 39.26
C GLU A 469 -9.29 -30.58 37.73
N PRO A 470 -9.90 -31.62 37.10
CA PRO A 470 -10.09 -31.65 35.65
C PRO A 470 -10.95 -30.47 35.19
N LEU A 471 -10.65 -29.95 33.99
CA LEU A 471 -11.28 -28.77 33.40
C LEU A 471 -12.82 -28.82 33.43
N SER A 472 -13.44 -29.99 33.26
CA SER A 472 -14.89 -30.17 33.35
C SER A 472 -15.49 -29.73 34.68
N THR A 473 -14.81 -30.02 35.80
CA THR A 473 -15.26 -29.65 37.14
C THR A 473 -14.96 -28.19 37.43
N ARG A 474 -13.78 -27.70 37.02
CA ARG A 474 -13.43 -26.27 37.09
C ARG A 474 -14.45 -25.40 36.35
N LEU A 475 -14.89 -25.82 35.17
CA LEU A 475 -15.93 -25.14 34.40
C LEU A 475 -17.30 -25.20 35.09
N GLY A 476 -17.64 -26.27 35.81
CA GLY A 476 -18.89 -26.32 36.60
C GLY A 476 -18.87 -25.42 37.84
N THR A 477 -17.73 -25.30 38.52
CA THR A 477 -17.57 -24.35 39.64
C THR A 477 -17.40 -22.89 39.19
N LEU A 478 -16.99 -22.67 37.94
CA LEU A 478 -16.98 -21.34 37.30
C LEU A 478 -18.39 -20.95 36.80
N GLU A 479 -19.20 -21.91 36.37
CA GLU A 479 -20.63 -21.75 36.06
C GLU A 479 -21.40 -21.25 37.30
N GLU A 480 -21.18 -21.86 38.48
CA GLU A 480 -21.73 -21.36 39.75
C GLU A 480 -21.32 -19.90 40.08
N PHE A 481 -20.12 -19.47 39.69
CA PHE A 481 -19.67 -18.08 39.87
C PHE A 481 -20.27 -17.13 38.82
N TRP A 482 -20.45 -17.61 37.59
CA TRP A 482 -21.07 -16.85 36.51
C TRP A 482 -22.53 -16.53 36.80
N ASP A 483 -23.27 -17.55 37.27
CA ASP A 483 -24.69 -17.51 37.59
C ASP A 483 -24.98 -16.80 38.92
N ALA A 484 -23.98 -16.64 39.79
CA ALA A 484 -24.08 -15.83 41.01
C ALA A 484 -24.11 -14.30 40.76
N GLU A 485 -23.98 -13.87 39.49
CA GLU A 485 -24.14 -12.49 39.04
C GLU A 485 -23.19 -11.44 39.69
N VAL A 486 -22.14 -11.89 40.37
CA VAL A 486 -21.12 -11.02 41.00
C VAL A 486 -20.27 -10.29 39.96
N SER A 487 -19.68 -9.14 40.34
CA SER A 487 -18.82 -8.32 39.48
C SER A 487 -17.60 -9.10 38.95
N ARG A 488 -17.47 -9.17 37.62
CA ARG A 488 -16.45 -9.96 36.89
C ARG A 488 -15.27 -9.07 36.49
N VAL A 489 -14.07 -9.61 36.26
CA VAL A 489 -12.90 -8.80 35.86
C VAL A 489 -13.22 -7.89 34.66
N GLY A 490 -12.75 -6.64 34.70
CA GLY A 490 -13.12 -5.53 33.81
C GLY A 490 -14.18 -4.59 34.41
N GLU A 491 -15.00 -5.07 35.34
CA GLU A 491 -16.05 -4.29 36.03
C GLU A 491 -15.50 -3.56 37.26
N PRO A 492 -16.13 -2.45 37.71
CA PRO A 492 -15.80 -1.82 38.98
C PRO A 492 -15.95 -2.81 40.15
N ASN A 493 -15.06 -2.68 41.15
CA ASN A 493 -15.05 -3.47 42.39
C ASN A 493 -14.91 -5.00 42.23
N ALA A 494 -14.70 -5.54 41.02
CA ALA A 494 -14.50 -6.98 40.82
C ALA A 494 -13.26 -7.51 41.57
N GLY A 495 -13.49 -8.46 42.49
CA GLY A 495 -12.44 -9.13 43.27
C GLY A 495 -11.96 -10.46 42.68
N GLY A 496 -12.57 -10.94 41.60
CA GLY A 496 -12.26 -12.20 40.93
C GLY A 496 -12.77 -13.45 41.66
N TRP A 497 -12.88 -14.55 40.91
CA TRP A 497 -13.46 -15.82 41.35
C TRP A 497 -12.82 -16.39 42.65
N HIS A 498 -11.48 -16.32 42.79
CA HIS A 498 -10.74 -16.75 43.99
C HIS A 498 -11.23 -16.02 45.26
N SER A 499 -11.42 -14.70 45.18
CA SER A 499 -11.84 -13.91 46.33
C SER A 499 -13.28 -14.23 46.76
N TRP A 500 -14.16 -14.51 45.79
CA TRP A 500 -15.55 -14.89 46.07
C TRP A 500 -15.68 -16.26 46.77
N GLU A 501 -14.89 -17.28 46.39
CA GLU A 501 -14.90 -18.55 47.12
C GLU A 501 -14.33 -18.40 48.55
N GLU A 502 -13.26 -17.62 48.73
CA GLU A 502 -12.68 -17.35 50.06
C GLU A 502 -13.59 -16.52 50.97
N MET A 503 -14.40 -15.62 50.40
CA MET A 503 -15.45 -14.88 51.12
C MET A 503 -16.70 -15.72 51.43
N GLY A 504 -16.75 -16.98 50.98
CA GLY A 504 -17.83 -17.91 51.32
C GLY A 504 -19.06 -17.82 50.42
N LYS A 505 -18.89 -17.42 49.16
CA LYS A 505 -19.96 -17.24 48.16
C LYS A 505 -21.04 -16.22 48.59
N PRO A 506 -20.70 -14.93 48.79
CA PRO A 506 -21.71 -13.88 48.94
C PRO A 506 -22.61 -13.79 47.70
N GLU A 507 -23.88 -13.45 47.93
CA GLU A 507 -24.82 -13.02 46.89
C GLU A 507 -24.38 -11.68 46.28
N ALA A 508 -24.86 -11.33 45.09
CA ALA A 508 -24.45 -10.12 44.41
C ALA A 508 -24.94 -8.84 45.13
N ASP A 509 -23.99 -8.03 45.63
CA ASP A 509 -24.20 -6.61 45.91
C ASP A 509 -24.40 -5.87 44.58
N ILE A 510 -25.59 -5.97 43.99
CA ILE A 510 -25.95 -5.33 42.71
C ILE A 510 -25.75 -3.80 42.84
N PRO A 511 -24.78 -3.20 42.15
CA PRO A 511 -24.64 -1.75 42.12
C PRO A 511 -25.72 -1.23 41.17
N ILE A 512 -26.88 -0.81 41.72
CA ILE A 512 -27.96 -0.22 40.93
C ILE A 512 -27.42 0.99 40.17
N SER A 513 -27.23 0.83 38.86
CA SER A 513 -26.67 1.88 38.02
C SER A 513 -27.74 2.94 37.73
N GLU A 514 -27.76 4.01 38.54
CA GLU A 514 -28.71 5.12 38.41
C GLU A 514 -28.66 5.79 37.02
N ASP A 515 -27.58 5.60 36.26
CA ASP A 515 -27.44 6.03 34.85
C ASP A 515 -28.52 5.46 33.92
N ALA A 516 -29.19 4.35 34.29
CA ALA A 516 -30.36 3.83 33.57
C ALA A 516 -31.52 4.86 33.54
N LEU A 517 -31.68 5.67 34.60
CA LEU A 517 -32.70 6.71 34.70
C LEU A 517 -32.23 8.08 34.17
N ALA A 518 -30.94 8.25 33.90
CA ALA A 518 -30.35 9.52 33.47
C ALA A 518 -30.42 9.77 31.94
N SER A 519 -31.02 8.86 31.16
CA SER A 519 -31.15 8.99 29.70
C SER A 519 -32.25 9.94 29.22
N SER A 520 -32.59 10.97 30.02
CA SER A 520 -33.53 12.03 29.64
C SER A 520 -33.16 12.63 28.28
N SER A 521 -34.15 12.74 27.39
CA SER A 521 -33.94 13.12 25.99
C SER A 521 -33.38 14.53 25.86
N MET A 522 -32.08 14.64 25.57
CA MET A 522 -31.57 15.81 24.88
C MET A 522 -32.09 15.79 23.44
N ASP A 523 -33.04 16.68 23.15
CA ASP A 523 -33.52 16.93 21.79
C ASP A 523 -32.43 17.62 20.96
N VAL A 524 -31.52 16.79 20.44
CA VAL A 524 -30.74 17.08 19.24
C VAL A 524 -31.69 16.96 18.04
N ASP A 525 -31.57 17.84 17.05
CA ASP A 525 -32.36 17.81 15.81
C ASP A 525 -32.34 16.41 15.16
N LYS A 526 -33.39 15.62 15.38
CA LYS A 526 -33.45 14.22 14.92
C LYS A 526 -33.51 14.22 13.39
N PRO A 527 -32.45 13.81 12.67
CA PRO A 527 -32.34 14.02 11.21
C PRO A 527 -33.56 13.45 10.49
N THR A 528 -34.12 14.16 9.52
CA THR A 528 -35.46 13.85 8.96
C THR A 528 -35.58 12.45 8.39
N ASP A 529 -34.47 11.91 7.88
CA ASP A 529 -34.36 10.60 7.22
C ASP A 529 -34.33 9.44 8.24
N PRO A 530 -35.30 8.50 8.22
CA PRO A 530 -35.40 7.43 9.23
C PRO A 530 -34.19 6.50 9.23
N TYR A 531 -33.61 6.21 8.06
CA TYR A 531 -32.40 5.38 7.93
C TYR A 531 -31.19 6.02 8.63
N VAL A 532 -31.10 7.35 8.64
CA VAL A 532 -30.03 8.10 9.32
C VAL A 532 -30.28 8.19 10.83
N ARG A 533 -31.54 8.16 11.30
CA ARG A 533 -31.86 7.97 12.73
C ARG A 533 -31.42 6.59 13.21
N TRP A 534 -31.84 5.55 12.49
CA TRP A 534 -31.56 4.15 12.84
C TRP A 534 -30.05 3.90 12.98
N ILE A 535 -29.21 4.28 12.01
CA ILE A 535 -27.75 4.11 12.12
C ILE A 535 -27.13 4.88 13.30
N LEU A 536 -27.63 6.08 13.63
CA LEU A 536 -27.09 6.85 14.74
C LEU A 536 -27.42 6.21 16.09
N ASP A 537 -28.63 5.70 16.26
CA ASP A 537 -29.02 4.95 17.47
C ASP A 537 -28.33 3.58 17.52
N GLU A 538 -28.22 2.85 16.41
CA GLU A 538 -27.55 1.55 16.30
C GLU A 538 -26.04 1.65 16.65
N ILE A 539 -25.34 2.69 16.18
CA ILE A 539 -23.96 2.98 16.60
C ILE A 539 -23.90 3.31 18.09
N ARG A 540 -24.83 4.15 18.59
CA ARG A 540 -24.86 4.57 20.00
C ARG A 540 -25.20 3.42 20.96
N LEU A 541 -25.99 2.45 20.52
CA LEU A 541 -26.25 1.21 21.24
C LEU A 541 -25.02 0.32 21.23
N GLY A 542 -24.38 0.09 20.08
CA GLY A 542 -23.12 -0.66 20.00
C GLY A 542 -21.96 -0.07 20.82
N GLU A 543 -21.88 1.27 20.95
CA GLU A 543 -20.90 1.94 21.83
C GLU A 543 -21.23 1.78 23.33
N LYS A 544 -22.50 1.54 23.70
CA LYS A 544 -22.94 1.31 25.09
C LYS A 544 -22.91 -0.16 25.50
N SER A 545 -23.36 -1.05 24.62
CA SER A 545 -23.52 -2.49 24.84
C SER A 545 -22.19 -3.25 24.78
N THR A 546 -21.15 -2.73 25.44
CA THR A 546 -19.79 -3.30 25.39
C THR A 546 -19.49 -4.31 26.50
N MET A 547 -20.31 -4.31 27.56
CA MET A 547 -20.26 -5.24 28.69
C MET A 547 -21.55 -6.08 28.72
N PRO A 548 -21.50 -7.37 29.09
CA PRO A 548 -22.70 -8.18 29.27
C PRO A 548 -23.55 -7.66 30.43
N LYS A 549 -24.87 -7.66 30.22
CA LYS A 549 -25.86 -7.26 31.23
C LYS A 549 -26.23 -8.43 32.14
N ARG A 550 -26.81 -8.06 33.28
CA ARG A 550 -27.31 -8.97 34.33
C ARG A 550 -28.73 -9.43 34.01
N ALA A 551 -29.10 -10.64 34.43
CA ALA A 551 -30.39 -11.26 34.12
C ALA A 551 -31.58 -10.52 34.74
N ASP A 552 -31.35 -9.84 35.88
CA ASP A 552 -32.34 -8.99 36.55
C ASP A 552 -32.49 -7.58 35.91
N GLU A 553 -31.61 -7.19 34.96
CA GLU A 553 -31.80 -5.95 34.21
C GLU A 553 -32.89 -6.12 33.13
N ALA A 554 -33.92 -5.29 33.17
CA ALA A 554 -34.98 -5.32 32.15
C ALA A 554 -34.43 -4.83 30.79
N THR A 555 -34.23 -5.75 29.84
CA THR A 555 -33.68 -5.48 28.51
C THR A 555 -34.60 -5.93 27.38
N GLU A 556 -34.74 -5.09 26.35
CA GLU A 556 -35.50 -5.41 25.13
C GLU A 556 -34.70 -6.29 24.15
N ASP A 557 -33.36 -6.34 24.27
CA ASP A 557 -32.44 -7.15 23.44
C ASP A 557 -31.95 -8.40 24.21
N PRO A 558 -32.37 -9.62 23.83
CA PRO A 558 -31.96 -10.87 24.50
C PRO A 558 -30.46 -11.19 24.39
N PHE A 559 -29.74 -10.62 23.43
CA PHE A 559 -28.32 -10.87 23.22
C PHE A 559 -27.40 -9.97 24.06
N ALA A 560 -27.97 -9.16 24.96
CA ALA A 560 -27.22 -8.36 25.93
C ALA A 560 -26.89 -9.13 27.22
N THR A 561 -27.77 -10.04 27.63
CA THR A 561 -27.53 -11.02 28.69
C THR A 561 -26.81 -12.24 28.11
N VAL A 562 -25.69 -12.66 28.70
CA VAL A 562 -24.85 -13.77 28.19
C VAL A 562 -24.80 -14.90 29.20
N LEU A 563 -25.25 -16.09 28.80
CA LEU A 563 -25.24 -17.29 29.64
C LEU A 563 -23.87 -17.97 29.59
N PHE A 564 -23.51 -18.69 30.65
CA PHE A 564 -22.23 -19.42 30.67
C PHE A 564 -22.14 -20.46 29.54
N THR A 565 -23.27 -21.05 29.15
CA THR A 565 -23.41 -21.96 27.99
C THR A 565 -22.84 -21.40 26.70
N ASP A 566 -22.89 -20.08 26.52
CA ASP A 566 -22.63 -19.41 25.24
C ASP A 566 -21.12 -19.18 25.02
N VAL A 567 -20.35 -19.27 26.11
CA VAL A 567 -18.89 -19.10 26.16
C VAL A 567 -18.16 -20.39 26.57
N ARG A 568 -18.77 -21.27 27.39
CA ARG A 568 -18.17 -22.50 27.93
C ARG A 568 -17.47 -23.40 26.90
N PRO A 569 -18.00 -23.63 25.68
CA PRO A 569 -17.32 -24.47 24.69
C PRO A 569 -16.00 -23.89 24.17
N LEU A 570 -15.83 -22.57 24.25
CA LEU A 570 -14.66 -21.84 23.78
C LEU A 570 -13.58 -21.64 24.85
N LEU A 571 -13.82 -22.05 26.10
CA LEU A 571 -12.88 -21.85 27.20
C LEU A 571 -11.73 -22.88 27.17
N VAL A 572 -10.52 -22.35 27.34
CA VAL A 572 -9.24 -23.06 27.16
C VAL A 572 -8.49 -23.15 28.48
N ASP A 573 -7.83 -24.28 28.71
CA ASP A 573 -6.95 -24.46 29.86
C ASP A 573 -5.56 -23.83 29.60
N ILE A 574 -5.16 -22.85 30.41
CA ILE A 574 -3.94 -22.03 30.19
C ILE A 574 -3.10 -21.98 31.46
N HIS A 575 -1.91 -22.59 31.41
CA HIS A 575 -0.99 -22.70 32.54
C HIS A 575 0.27 -21.86 32.35
N THR A 576 0.80 -21.80 31.12
CA THR A 576 2.14 -21.24 30.86
C THR A 576 2.18 -19.73 31.06
N ASN A 577 3.34 -19.21 31.47
CA ASN A 577 3.58 -17.76 31.50
C ASN A 577 3.39 -17.13 30.11
N GLU A 578 3.79 -17.83 29.05
CA GLU A 578 3.65 -17.36 27.67
C GLU A 578 2.17 -17.26 27.24
N GLY A 579 1.37 -18.30 27.49
CA GLY A 579 -0.07 -18.29 27.24
C GLY A 579 -0.81 -17.21 28.05
N LYS A 580 -0.42 -17.00 29.32
CA LYS A 580 -0.94 -15.91 30.16
C LYS A 580 -0.64 -14.53 29.57
N HIS A 581 0.55 -14.32 29.01
CA HIS A 581 0.92 -13.04 28.37
C HIS A 581 0.17 -12.86 27.03
N ALA A 582 0.08 -13.91 26.22
CA ALA A 582 -0.67 -13.89 24.97
C ALA A 582 -2.17 -13.61 25.16
N LEU A 583 -2.81 -14.18 26.20
CA LEU A 583 -4.21 -13.90 26.55
C LEU A 583 -4.43 -12.42 26.90
N ARG A 584 -3.53 -11.83 27.71
CA ARG A 584 -3.61 -10.40 28.04
C ARG A 584 -3.46 -9.50 26.82
N PHE A 585 -2.50 -9.79 25.94
CA PHE A 585 -2.31 -9.04 24.71
C PHE A 585 -3.51 -9.19 23.76
N ALA A 586 -4.11 -10.38 23.67
CA ALA A 586 -5.33 -10.61 22.91
C ALA A 586 -6.51 -9.75 23.41
N TRP A 587 -6.63 -9.54 24.73
CA TRP A 587 -7.69 -8.68 25.27
C TRP A 587 -7.40 -7.18 25.01
N LEU A 588 -6.16 -6.73 25.17
CA LEU A 588 -5.77 -5.35 24.82
C LEU A 588 -5.99 -5.05 23.33
N ASP A 589 -5.61 -5.98 22.44
CA ASP A 589 -5.84 -5.89 20.99
C ASP A 589 -7.33 -5.91 20.63
N PHE A 590 -8.15 -6.72 21.32
CA PHE A 590 -9.61 -6.73 21.18
C PHE A 590 -10.27 -5.41 21.59
N LEU A 591 -9.75 -4.74 22.63
CA LEU A 591 -10.12 -3.37 23.02
C LEU A 591 -9.57 -2.31 22.02
N GLY A 592 -8.73 -2.74 21.08
CA GLY A 592 -8.12 -1.93 20.02
C GLY A 592 -6.93 -1.11 20.52
N LEU A 593 -6.23 -1.56 21.56
CA LEU A 593 -4.89 -1.08 21.89
C LEU A 593 -3.87 -1.96 21.17
N HIS A 594 -3.43 -1.49 20.01
CA HIS A 594 -2.53 -2.25 19.16
C HIS A 594 -1.17 -2.50 19.81
N ILE A 595 -0.68 -3.74 19.73
CA ILE A 595 0.64 -4.15 20.20
C ILE A 595 1.45 -4.63 18.98
N PRO A 596 2.46 -3.87 18.53
CA PRO A 596 3.33 -4.27 17.43
C PRO A 596 3.96 -5.65 17.65
N GLY A 597 3.88 -6.51 16.65
CA GLY A 597 4.41 -7.87 16.68
C GLY A 597 3.53 -8.88 17.42
N PHE A 598 2.34 -8.51 17.88
CA PHE A 598 1.41 -9.46 18.51
C PHE A 598 0.96 -10.58 17.55
N ALA A 599 0.68 -10.22 16.29
CA ALA A 599 0.27 -11.17 15.25
C ALA A 599 1.37 -12.20 14.89
N SER A 600 2.65 -11.78 14.87
CA SER A 600 3.77 -12.70 14.66
C SER A 600 4.09 -13.51 15.92
N TYR A 601 3.91 -12.93 17.12
CA TYR A 601 4.05 -13.63 18.40
C TYR A 601 3.05 -14.78 18.58
N LEU A 602 1.76 -14.60 18.25
CA LEU A 602 0.77 -15.68 18.30
C LEU A 602 1.05 -16.84 17.32
N SER A 603 1.72 -16.56 16.20
CA SER A 603 1.94 -17.51 15.10
C SER A 603 3.34 -18.11 15.02
N GLY A 604 4.34 -17.54 15.72
CA GLY A 604 5.74 -17.98 15.68
C GLY A 604 6.48 -17.77 14.34
N ASN A 605 5.79 -17.32 13.28
CA ASN A 605 6.29 -17.33 11.90
C ASN A 605 6.07 -15.97 11.19
N LYS A 606 7.11 -15.47 10.50
CA LYS A 606 7.08 -14.22 9.69
C LYS A 606 6.02 -14.26 8.57
N GLN A 607 5.56 -15.43 8.14
CA GLN A 607 4.54 -15.60 7.08
C GLN A 607 3.08 -15.62 7.59
N SER A 608 2.81 -15.24 8.85
CA SER A 608 1.43 -15.22 9.36
C SER A 608 0.51 -14.25 8.61
N HIS A 609 -0.76 -14.65 8.47
CA HIS A 609 -1.88 -13.85 7.97
C HIS A 609 -2.75 -13.23 9.09
N ASP A 610 -2.30 -13.28 10.35
CA ASP A 610 -3.05 -12.68 11.48
C ASP A 610 -3.08 -11.14 11.46
N ASP A 611 -2.36 -10.49 10.54
CA ASP A 611 -2.50 -9.07 10.24
C ASP A 611 -3.91 -8.69 9.74
N ILE A 612 -4.70 -9.68 9.27
CA ILE A 612 -6.13 -9.55 8.97
C ILE A 612 -6.95 -9.19 10.21
N TRP A 613 -6.55 -9.68 11.39
CA TRP A 613 -7.36 -9.65 12.61
C TRP A 613 -6.88 -8.61 13.64
N ALA A 614 -5.57 -8.38 13.80
CA ALA A 614 -5.02 -7.45 14.80
C ALA A 614 -5.07 -5.96 14.37
N GLN A 615 -5.10 -5.67 13.07
CA GLN A 615 -4.90 -4.32 12.55
C GLN A 615 -6.16 -3.41 12.64
N ARG A 616 -7.15 -3.78 13.47
CA ARG A 616 -8.46 -3.11 13.60
C ARG A 616 -8.36 -1.62 13.88
N HIS A 617 -7.35 -1.21 14.63
CA HIS A 617 -7.11 0.18 14.97
C HIS A 617 -6.98 1.10 13.74
N LEU A 618 -6.49 0.57 12.60
CA LEU A 618 -6.37 1.30 11.33
C LEU A 618 -7.73 1.66 10.70
N ALA A 619 -8.80 0.92 11.00
CA ALA A 619 -10.16 1.18 10.53
C ALA A 619 -10.87 2.28 11.33
N ARG A 620 -10.35 2.69 12.50
CA ARG A 620 -10.96 3.71 13.36
C ARG A 620 -11.06 5.06 12.65
N ARG A 621 -12.13 5.81 12.96
CA ARG A 621 -12.38 7.16 12.39
C ARG A 621 -11.22 8.13 12.59
N SER A 622 -10.50 8.06 13.72
CA SER A 622 -9.28 8.83 14.01
C SER A 622 -8.14 8.50 13.05
N TYR A 623 -7.83 7.21 12.88
CA TYR A 623 -6.82 6.73 11.93
C TYR A 623 -7.18 7.07 10.49
N LEU A 624 -8.41 6.81 10.05
CA LEU A 624 -8.88 7.19 8.72
C LEU A 624 -8.78 8.70 8.47
N GLN A 625 -8.96 9.57 9.48
CA GLN A 625 -8.75 11.02 9.36
C GLN A 625 -7.27 11.41 9.17
N ARG A 626 -6.31 10.55 9.53
CA ARG A 626 -4.86 10.77 9.38
C ARG A 626 -4.24 10.03 8.18
N LEU A 627 -4.88 8.95 7.71
CA LEU A 627 -4.49 8.17 6.52
C LEU A 627 -4.80 8.87 5.19
N PHE A 628 -5.72 9.84 5.18
CA PHE A 628 -6.09 10.64 4.00
C PHE A 628 -6.04 12.13 4.35
N PRO A 629 -5.69 13.03 3.41
CA PRO A 629 -5.69 14.45 3.69
C PRO A 629 -7.09 14.94 4.06
N SER A 630 -7.17 15.87 5.02
CA SER A 630 -8.40 16.62 5.25
C SER A 630 -8.74 17.47 4.01
N LYS A 631 -10.02 17.82 3.84
CA LYS A 631 -10.51 18.66 2.71
C LYS A 631 -10.03 20.11 2.87
N THR A 632 -8.72 20.34 2.76
CA THR A 632 -8.11 21.67 2.83
C THR A 632 -8.56 22.49 1.63
N LYS A 633 -9.40 23.51 1.87
CA LYS A 633 -9.62 24.61 0.92
C LYS A 633 -8.23 25.09 0.48
N GLY A 634 -7.98 25.09 -0.83
CA GLY A 634 -6.63 25.19 -1.37
C GLY A 634 -5.93 26.48 -0.95
N LYS A 635 -5.07 26.41 0.07
CA LYS A 635 -4.08 27.45 0.32
C LYS A 635 -3.19 27.54 -0.91
N GLU A 636 -2.92 28.75 -1.36
CA GLU A 636 -2.12 28.99 -2.56
C GLU A 636 -0.77 28.29 -2.44
N LYS A 637 -0.39 27.52 -3.47
CA LYS A 637 0.79 26.67 -3.41
C LYS A 637 2.04 27.55 -3.37
N ALA A 638 2.70 27.57 -2.22
CA ALA A 638 3.95 28.29 -2.04
C ALA A 638 5.05 27.77 -2.98
N TRP A 639 5.90 28.68 -3.42
CA TRP A 639 7.00 28.42 -4.35
C TRP A 639 8.32 28.57 -3.62
N ASP A 640 9.16 27.53 -3.68
CA ASP A 640 10.50 27.56 -3.12
C ASP A 640 11.41 28.41 -4.00
N SER A 641 12.13 29.37 -3.39
CA SER A 641 12.97 30.32 -4.09
C SER A 641 14.40 30.32 -3.56
N TYR A 642 15.33 29.84 -4.37
CA TYR A 642 16.76 29.91 -4.06
C TYR A 642 17.32 31.26 -4.55
N ALA A 643 17.87 32.06 -3.64
CA ALA A 643 18.39 33.40 -3.91
C ALA A 643 17.40 34.32 -4.68
N GLY A 644 16.09 34.18 -4.42
CA GLY A 644 15.03 34.97 -5.07
C GLY A 644 14.59 34.46 -6.44
N VAL A 645 15.16 33.38 -6.96
CA VAL A 645 14.69 32.69 -8.18
C VAL A 645 13.82 31.50 -7.76
N ILE A 646 12.60 31.42 -8.28
CA ILE A 646 11.73 30.25 -8.06
C ILE A 646 12.37 29.01 -8.70
N VAL A 647 12.61 27.97 -7.89
CA VAL A 647 13.21 26.70 -8.32
C VAL A 647 12.19 25.56 -8.35
N ALA A 648 11.31 25.50 -7.35
CA ALA A 648 10.35 24.41 -7.18
C ALA A 648 9.05 24.87 -6.51
N ARG A 649 8.08 23.95 -6.37
CA ARG A 649 7.01 24.09 -5.37
C ARG A 649 7.59 23.79 -3.99
N GLU A 650 7.16 24.51 -2.96
CA GLU A 650 7.58 24.21 -1.58
C GLU A 650 7.05 22.83 -1.15
N SER A 651 7.94 21.90 -0.80
CA SER A 651 7.58 20.53 -0.42
C SER A 651 7.40 20.41 1.09
N VAL A 652 6.21 20.77 1.57
CA VAL A 652 5.88 20.66 3.00
C VAL A 652 5.56 19.20 3.35
N TYR A 653 6.53 18.51 3.95
CA TYR A 653 6.39 17.12 4.39
C TYR A 653 5.49 16.98 5.65
N GLY A 654 5.00 15.75 5.87
CA GLY A 654 4.37 15.29 7.10
C GLY A 654 5.38 14.85 8.17
N PRO A 655 4.91 14.31 9.31
CA PRO A 655 5.77 13.61 10.25
C PRO A 655 6.46 12.41 9.57
N VAL A 656 7.63 12.05 10.09
CA VAL A 656 8.53 11.03 9.53
C VAL A 656 8.02 9.62 9.83
N PHE A 657 7.67 9.41 11.11
CA PHE A 657 7.07 8.19 11.60
C PHE A 657 5.54 8.34 11.49
N GLY A 658 4.92 7.33 10.87
CA GLY A 658 3.51 7.34 10.50
C GLY A 658 2.57 7.10 11.69
N CYS A 659 1.27 7.03 11.38
CA CYS A 659 0.28 6.49 12.33
C CYS A 659 0.30 4.95 12.36
N VAL A 660 0.61 4.32 11.23
CA VAL A 660 0.82 2.87 11.12
C VAL A 660 2.16 2.52 11.78
N LYS A 661 2.14 1.71 12.83
CA LYS A 661 3.31 1.23 13.57
C LYS A 661 3.25 -0.30 13.65
N GLU A 662 4.32 -0.97 13.23
CA GLU A 662 4.50 -2.42 13.26
C GLU A 662 6.01 -2.76 13.18
N TRP A 663 6.41 -3.77 13.94
CA TRP A 663 7.75 -4.39 14.06
C TRP A 663 7.60 -5.65 14.93
N SER A 664 8.56 -6.59 14.90
CA SER A 664 8.47 -7.79 15.75
C SER A 664 8.46 -7.49 17.26
N LYS A 665 7.77 -8.34 18.06
CA LYS A 665 7.65 -8.15 19.51
C LYS A 665 9.05 -8.06 20.15
N GLY A 666 9.31 -6.95 20.84
CA GLY A 666 10.53 -6.74 21.60
C GLY A 666 11.60 -5.88 20.92
N VAL A 667 11.47 -5.53 19.63
CA VAL A 667 12.38 -4.59 18.92
C VAL A 667 12.47 -3.25 19.66
N PHE A 668 11.31 -2.74 20.12
CA PHE A 668 11.22 -1.61 21.05
C PHE A 668 10.75 -2.10 22.43
N GLU A 669 11.24 -1.45 23.49
CA GLU A 669 10.72 -1.61 24.84
C GLU A 669 9.53 -0.65 25.09
N PRO A 670 8.57 -1.01 25.96
CA PRO A 670 7.52 -0.07 26.37
C PRO A 670 8.12 1.23 26.93
N GLY A 671 7.74 2.35 26.32
CA GLY A 671 8.17 3.69 26.74
C GLY A 671 9.45 4.19 26.09
N GLU A 672 10.00 3.47 25.11
CA GLU A 672 10.97 4.05 24.18
C GLU A 672 10.31 5.09 23.25
N MET A 673 11.11 6.09 22.87
CA MET A 673 10.70 7.19 22.01
C MET A 673 11.25 7.00 20.60
N LEU A 674 10.33 6.92 19.63
CA LEU A 674 10.60 6.94 18.20
C LEU A 674 10.50 8.40 17.74
N ALA A 675 11.63 9.11 17.78
CA ALA A 675 11.70 10.57 17.65
C ALA A 675 10.83 11.28 18.71
N ASP A 676 10.06 12.29 18.31
CA ASP A 676 9.15 13.04 19.18
C ASP A 676 7.88 12.25 19.57
N THR A 677 7.73 11.00 19.10
CA THR A 677 6.56 10.15 19.35
C THR A 677 6.89 8.89 20.15
N PRO A 678 6.05 8.43 21.09
CA PRO A 678 6.17 7.11 21.71
C PRO A 678 6.21 5.99 20.67
N ALA A 679 7.03 4.95 20.90
CA ALA A 679 7.04 3.77 20.05
C ALA A 679 5.69 3.01 20.12
N PHE A 680 5.16 2.79 21.33
CA PHE A 680 3.88 2.08 21.56
C PHE A 680 2.68 3.02 21.35
N TRP A 681 1.99 3.46 22.40
CA TRP A 681 0.76 4.23 22.27
C TRP A 681 0.97 5.75 22.33
N ASN A 682 0.22 6.45 21.48
CA ASN A 682 0.04 7.90 21.46
C ASN A 682 -1.36 8.25 22.00
N ALA A 683 -1.61 9.52 22.33
CA ALA A 683 -2.93 10.01 22.72
C ALA A 683 -4.01 9.85 21.62
N GLU A 684 -3.62 9.67 20.36
CA GLU A 684 -4.50 9.41 19.21
C GLU A 684 -5.01 7.95 19.18
N ASP A 685 -4.23 7.01 19.71
CA ASP A 685 -4.49 5.57 19.59
C ASP A 685 -5.57 5.12 20.60
N ILE A 686 -5.71 5.91 21.68
CA ILE A 686 -6.71 5.79 22.75
C ILE A 686 -8.02 6.51 22.38
N VAL A 687 -8.13 7.14 21.20
CA VAL A 687 -9.38 7.75 20.74
C VAL A 687 -10.36 6.64 20.33
N GLY A 688 -11.44 6.48 21.11
CA GLY A 688 -12.40 5.38 20.97
C GLY A 688 -12.06 4.12 21.77
N VAL A 689 -11.24 4.24 22.82
CA VAL A 689 -10.98 3.18 23.81
C VAL A 689 -11.56 3.63 25.16
N ASP A 690 -12.27 2.73 25.87
CA ASP A 690 -12.61 2.96 27.29
C ASP A 690 -11.33 2.92 28.13
N ARG A 691 -10.99 4.08 28.70
CA ARG A 691 -9.76 4.28 29.48
C ARG A 691 -9.87 3.73 30.89
N GLU A 692 -11.07 3.56 31.40
CA GLU A 692 -11.33 3.11 32.76
C GLU A 692 -11.44 1.58 32.80
N LEU A 693 -12.08 0.97 31.80
CA LEU A 693 -12.00 -0.48 31.58
C LEU A 693 -10.55 -0.95 31.42
N VAL A 694 -9.74 -0.27 30.58
CA VAL A 694 -8.32 -0.65 30.41
C VAL A 694 -7.51 -0.48 31.70
N ARG A 695 -7.78 0.55 32.52
CA ARG A 695 -7.13 0.70 33.85
C ARG A 695 -7.50 -0.47 34.77
N ARG A 696 -8.80 -0.77 34.90
CA ARG A 696 -9.29 -1.89 35.71
C ARG A 696 -8.65 -3.20 35.26
N ILE A 697 -8.49 -3.42 33.95
CA ILE A 697 -7.80 -4.60 33.39
C ILE A 697 -6.30 -4.61 33.74
N PHE A 698 -5.56 -3.49 33.61
CA PHE A 698 -4.15 -3.45 34.03
C PHE A 698 -3.98 -3.74 35.54
N GLU A 699 -4.89 -3.22 36.38
CA GLU A 699 -4.88 -3.40 37.83
C GLU A 699 -5.31 -4.83 38.26
N GLN A 700 -6.45 -5.33 37.77
CA GLN A 700 -7.03 -6.63 38.13
C GLN A 700 -6.31 -7.83 37.49
N LEU A 701 -5.49 -7.62 36.45
CA LEU A 701 -4.62 -8.66 35.87
C LEU A 701 -3.17 -8.58 36.36
N ARG A 702 -2.82 -7.59 37.19
CA ARG A 702 -1.51 -7.52 37.83
C ARG A 702 -1.36 -8.73 38.76
N ARG A 703 -0.25 -9.47 38.65
CA ARG A 703 -0.05 -10.73 39.38
C ARG A 703 -0.04 -10.46 40.90
N GLN A 704 -1.13 -10.80 41.59
CA GLN A 704 -1.20 -10.90 43.04
C GLN A 704 -1.84 -12.22 43.43
N ILE A 705 -1.02 -13.25 43.65
CA ILE A 705 -1.26 -14.42 44.54
C ILE A 705 0.05 -15.25 44.53
N GLY A 706 0.78 -15.29 45.66
CA GLY A 706 1.83 -16.26 45.95
C GLY A 706 3.16 -16.19 45.16
N GLU A 707 4.15 -15.51 45.72
CA GLU A 707 5.61 -15.78 45.68
C GLU A 707 6.38 -15.90 44.32
N GLU A 708 5.75 -16.07 43.16
CA GLU A 708 6.44 -16.26 41.87
C GLU A 708 6.31 -15.07 40.88
N GLU A 709 7.44 -14.37 40.70
CA GLU A 709 7.79 -13.38 39.66
C GLU A 709 6.87 -12.15 39.43
N PHE A 710 7.42 -10.96 39.70
CA PHE A 710 6.85 -9.69 39.24
C PHE A 710 6.89 -9.58 37.71
N ASP A 711 5.78 -9.13 37.13
CA ASP A 711 5.58 -9.08 35.69
C ASP A 711 6.02 -7.72 35.12
N GLU A 712 7.33 -7.54 34.93
CA GLU A 712 7.93 -6.27 34.50
C GLU A 712 7.37 -5.76 33.16
N GLU A 713 7.08 -6.66 32.20
CA GLU A 713 6.52 -6.29 30.90
C GLU A 713 5.09 -5.72 31.05
N TRP A 714 4.26 -6.33 31.91
CA TRP A 714 2.90 -5.85 32.17
C TRP A 714 2.88 -4.51 32.92
N ASP A 715 3.69 -4.36 33.97
CA ASP A 715 3.78 -3.11 34.73
C ASP A 715 4.34 -1.96 33.88
N MET A 716 5.29 -2.23 32.98
CA MET A 716 5.77 -1.24 32.02
C MET A 716 4.68 -0.84 31.01
N LEU A 717 3.87 -1.78 30.52
CA LEU A 717 2.75 -1.49 29.61
C LEU A 717 1.63 -0.69 30.30
N ALA A 718 1.32 -0.96 31.56
CA ALA A 718 0.37 -0.16 32.35
C ALA A 718 0.84 1.31 32.45
N ILE A 719 2.15 1.52 32.67
CA ILE A 719 2.75 2.85 32.72
C ILE A 719 2.69 3.55 31.35
N THR A 720 2.96 2.87 30.23
CA THR A 720 2.90 3.51 28.89
C THR A 720 1.48 3.81 28.44
N PHE A 721 0.49 2.99 28.80
CA PHE A 721 -0.91 3.35 28.60
C PHE A 721 -1.25 4.65 29.35
N GLU A 722 -0.78 4.79 30.58
CA GLU A 722 -0.96 6.03 31.35
C GLU A 722 -0.16 7.22 30.82
N THR A 723 1.01 7.07 30.15
CA THR A 723 1.69 8.25 29.55
C THR A 723 0.87 8.85 28.42
N ALA A 724 0.29 7.99 27.58
CA ALA A 724 -0.57 8.35 26.46
C ALA A 724 -1.94 8.88 26.91
N CYS A 725 -2.46 8.45 28.06
CA CYS A 725 -3.61 9.08 28.71
C CYS A 725 -3.25 10.45 29.34
N ASN A 726 -2.27 10.49 30.24
CA ASN A 726 -1.84 11.67 30.98
C ASN A 726 -0.48 11.43 31.70
N MET A 727 0.57 12.08 31.20
CA MET A 727 1.92 12.03 31.79
C MET A 727 1.99 12.28 33.31
N LYS A 728 1.06 13.05 33.90
CA LYS A 728 1.04 13.31 35.35
C LYS A 728 0.51 12.14 36.19
N SER A 729 -0.35 11.29 35.66
CA SER A 729 -0.77 10.05 36.34
C SER A 729 0.24 8.93 36.10
N ALA A 730 0.84 8.83 34.91
CA ALA A 730 1.96 7.90 34.65
C ALA A 730 3.11 8.04 35.66
N ILE A 731 3.56 9.29 35.93
CA ILE A 731 4.62 9.56 36.92
C ILE A 731 4.20 9.17 38.35
N LYS A 732 2.91 9.23 38.71
CA LYS A 732 2.41 8.71 39.99
C LYS A 732 2.40 7.19 40.00
N LEU A 733 1.80 6.56 38.99
CA LEU A 733 1.69 5.10 38.85
C LEU A 733 3.07 4.44 38.90
N SER A 734 4.04 4.93 38.13
CA SER A 734 5.41 4.41 38.13
C SER A 734 6.09 4.52 39.50
N ARG A 735 5.78 5.56 40.30
CA ARG A 735 6.32 5.69 41.67
C ARG A 735 5.62 4.75 42.66
N THR A 736 4.32 4.50 42.49
CA THR A 736 3.60 3.46 43.26
C THR A 736 4.16 2.08 42.94
N ILE A 737 4.32 1.75 41.67
CA ILE A 737 4.90 0.47 41.20
C ILE A 737 6.33 0.29 41.74
N LEU A 738 7.22 1.26 41.53
CA LEU A 738 8.60 1.24 42.07
C LEU A 738 8.68 1.20 43.60
N SER A 739 7.64 1.63 44.32
CA SER A 739 7.62 1.48 45.79
C SER A 739 7.45 0.02 46.22
N SER A 740 6.80 -0.80 45.38
CA SER A 740 6.58 -2.24 45.54
C SER A 740 7.68 -3.10 44.89
N ALA A 741 8.13 -2.73 43.69
CA ALA A 741 9.21 -3.40 42.96
C ALA A 741 10.46 -2.49 42.96
N ARG A 742 11.34 -2.69 43.96
CA ARG A 742 12.51 -1.83 44.20
C ARG A 742 13.79 -2.30 43.53
N ASP A 743 13.79 -3.53 43.05
CA ASP A 743 14.97 -4.20 42.47
C ASP A 743 14.85 -4.33 40.93
N SER A 744 13.67 -4.04 40.38
CA SER A 744 13.31 -4.12 38.95
C SER A 744 13.93 -2.99 38.13
N LEU A 745 15.10 -3.25 37.56
CA LEU A 745 15.87 -2.27 36.79
C LEU A 745 15.12 -1.63 35.61
N PRO A 746 14.39 -2.38 34.74
CA PRO A 746 13.67 -1.78 33.61
C PRO A 746 12.64 -0.70 34.01
N LEU A 747 11.99 -0.86 35.17
CA LEU A 747 11.03 0.12 35.69
C LEU A 747 11.69 1.44 36.13
N PHE A 748 12.94 1.42 36.61
CA PHE A 748 13.72 2.66 36.83
C PHE A 748 14.11 3.32 35.50
N GLY A 749 14.53 2.53 34.51
CA GLY A 749 14.82 3.03 33.16
C GLY A 749 13.59 3.72 32.55
N LEU A 750 12.41 3.10 32.66
CA LEU A 750 11.15 3.69 32.24
C LEU A 750 10.83 4.99 33.02
N HIS A 751 10.94 5.00 34.35
CA HIS A 751 10.66 6.21 35.15
C HIS A 751 11.60 7.37 34.77
N ALA A 752 12.87 7.09 34.50
CA ALA A 752 13.81 8.09 34.02
C ALA A 752 13.46 8.59 32.60
N ARG A 753 13.09 7.68 31.67
CA ARG A 753 12.53 8.05 30.36
C ARG A 753 11.31 8.98 30.49
N LEU A 754 10.45 8.78 31.50
CA LEU A 754 9.30 9.67 31.76
C LEU A 754 9.70 11.08 32.18
N GLU A 755 10.56 11.24 33.20
CA GLU A 755 10.99 12.58 33.64
C GLU A 755 11.85 13.27 32.54
N CYS A 756 12.59 12.53 31.71
CA CYS A 756 13.18 13.04 30.46
C CYS A 756 12.14 13.60 29.48
N SER A 757 11.05 12.87 29.19
CA SER A 757 9.98 13.33 28.29
C SER A 757 9.27 14.61 28.78
N ARG A 758 9.35 14.87 30.10
CA ARG A 758 8.86 16.08 30.78
C ARG A 758 9.87 17.24 30.76
N GLY A 759 11.06 17.05 30.19
CA GLY A 759 12.16 18.03 30.15
C GLY A 759 13.00 18.09 31.43
N LYS A 760 12.87 17.13 32.35
CA LYS A 760 13.57 17.08 33.65
C LYS A 760 14.79 16.17 33.60
N VAL A 761 15.72 16.48 32.70
CA VAL A 761 16.97 15.73 32.48
C VAL A 761 17.74 15.52 33.79
N ASP A 762 17.84 16.54 34.65
CA ASP A 762 18.57 16.45 35.94
C ASP A 762 17.91 15.55 36.99
N ASP A 763 16.58 15.36 36.94
CA ASP A 763 15.92 14.40 37.83
C ASP A 763 16.10 12.98 37.29
N ALA A 764 16.03 12.79 35.96
CA ALA A 764 16.28 11.50 35.31
C ALA A 764 17.73 11.03 35.51
N ARG A 765 18.72 11.93 35.41
CA ARG A 765 20.13 11.67 35.76
C ARG A 765 20.26 11.06 37.16
N ARG A 766 19.60 11.66 38.17
CA ARG A 766 19.60 11.11 39.55
C ARG A 766 18.94 9.73 39.64
N VAL A 767 17.87 9.48 38.87
CA VAL A 767 17.24 8.14 38.83
C VAL A 767 18.23 7.09 38.31
N TYR A 768 18.91 7.34 37.18
CA TYR A 768 19.95 6.44 36.66
C TYR A 768 21.12 6.28 37.64
N GLU A 769 21.59 7.37 38.25
CA GLU A 769 22.65 7.30 39.27
C GLU A 769 22.24 6.46 40.48
N THR A 770 21.00 6.57 40.97
CA THR A 770 20.52 5.74 42.08
C THR A 770 20.43 4.26 41.69
N ALA A 771 19.75 3.93 40.58
CA ALA A 771 19.56 2.56 40.13
C ALA A 771 20.88 1.84 39.81
N LEU A 772 21.87 2.56 39.26
CA LEU A 772 23.20 2.03 38.92
C LEU A 772 24.22 2.18 40.07
N SER A 773 23.81 2.65 41.25
CA SER A 773 24.68 2.69 42.45
C SER A 773 24.49 1.51 43.39
N SER A 774 23.37 0.79 43.28
CA SER A 774 22.98 -0.32 44.15
C SER A 774 23.08 -1.70 43.48
N VAL A 775 23.76 -1.79 42.35
CA VAL A 775 23.62 -2.88 41.36
C VAL A 775 24.98 -3.29 40.80
N ASP A 776 25.21 -4.60 40.69
CA ASP A 776 26.42 -5.17 40.08
C ASP A 776 26.37 -5.09 38.55
N GLU A 777 27.54 -4.96 37.89
CA GLU A 777 27.64 -4.78 36.44
C GLU A 777 27.16 -5.99 35.60
N SER A 778 26.80 -7.11 36.23
CA SER A 778 26.18 -8.29 35.60
C SER A 778 24.74 -8.57 36.04
N SER A 779 24.07 -7.63 36.72
CA SER A 779 22.65 -7.74 37.05
C SER A 779 21.77 -7.58 35.80
N ARG A 780 20.69 -8.35 35.72
CA ARG A 780 19.82 -8.40 34.53
C ARG A 780 19.21 -7.03 34.23
N GLY A 781 19.29 -6.59 32.98
CA GLY A 781 18.80 -5.30 32.51
C GLY A 781 19.75 -4.10 32.75
N ALA A 782 20.84 -4.26 33.50
CA ALA A 782 21.78 -3.15 33.76
C ALA A 782 22.38 -2.56 32.47
N ALA A 783 22.63 -3.41 31.45
CA ALA A 783 23.09 -2.99 30.12
C ALA A 783 22.14 -1.98 29.46
N ASN A 784 20.83 -2.20 29.57
CA ASN A 784 19.79 -1.38 28.94
C ASN A 784 19.70 0.00 29.63
N LEU A 785 19.97 0.10 30.95
CA LEU A 785 20.05 1.38 31.66
C LEU A 785 21.32 2.14 31.31
N TRP A 786 22.48 1.47 31.23
CA TRP A 786 23.71 2.11 30.76
C TRP A 786 23.55 2.66 29.34
N TRP A 787 22.90 1.91 28.44
CA TRP A 787 22.54 2.38 27.11
C TRP A 787 21.59 3.58 27.16
N ALA A 788 20.47 3.49 27.87
CA ALA A 788 19.47 4.55 27.92
C ALA A 788 20.01 5.86 28.54
N TRP A 789 20.92 5.79 29.52
CA TRP A 789 21.59 6.97 30.06
C TRP A 789 22.62 7.56 29.09
N ALA A 790 23.47 6.72 28.47
CA ALA A 790 24.44 7.18 27.47
C ALA A 790 23.76 7.82 26.24
N GLU A 791 22.65 7.24 25.77
CA GLU A 791 21.84 7.81 24.68
C GLU A 791 21.21 9.15 25.10
N MET A 792 20.73 9.28 26.34
CA MET A 792 20.13 10.53 26.83
C MET A 792 21.13 11.71 26.82
N GLU A 793 22.34 11.52 27.37
CA GLU A 793 23.36 12.58 27.35
C GLU A 793 23.83 12.90 25.92
N TRP A 794 23.92 11.88 25.06
CA TRP A 794 24.28 12.06 23.65
C TRP A 794 23.23 12.85 22.87
N LEU A 795 21.94 12.57 23.09
CA LEU A 795 20.82 13.34 22.51
C LEU A 795 20.69 14.76 23.08
N ALA A 796 21.30 15.04 24.24
CA ALA A 796 21.47 16.38 24.79
C ALA A 796 22.69 17.14 24.23
N ASP A 797 23.39 16.58 23.22
CA ASP A 797 24.65 17.08 22.62
C ASP A 797 25.85 17.09 23.61
N ASP A 798 25.70 16.43 24.77
CA ASP A 798 26.64 16.40 25.90
C ASP A 798 27.69 15.27 25.72
N ASP A 799 28.37 15.30 24.56
CA ASP A 799 29.26 14.26 24.02
C ASP A 799 30.33 13.75 25.01
N GLU A 800 30.84 14.60 25.91
CA GLU A 800 31.82 14.23 26.94
C GLU A 800 31.20 13.42 28.09
N ARG A 801 29.96 13.76 28.50
CA ARG A 801 29.21 13.02 29.52
C ARG A 801 28.85 11.63 29.03
N ALA A 802 28.33 11.52 27.80
CA ALA A 802 28.04 10.24 27.16
C ALA A 802 29.28 9.31 27.15
N ARG A 803 30.45 9.82 26.73
CA ARG A 803 31.73 9.07 26.81
C ARG A 803 32.06 8.63 28.24
N SER A 804 31.93 9.52 29.22
CA SER A 804 32.26 9.21 30.63
C SER A 804 31.37 8.12 31.24
N ILE A 805 30.10 8.03 30.80
CA ILE A 805 29.14 7.00 31.22
C ILE A 805 29.52 5.65 30.61
N ILE A 806 29.86 5.62 29.31
CA ILE A 806 30.34 4.40 28.64
C ILE A 806 31.67 3.91 29.23
N LEU A 807 32.54 4.82 29.71
CA LEU A 807 33.73 4.43 30.46
C LEU A 807 33.38 3.85 31.85
N ARG A 808 32.40 4.44 32.54
CA ARG A 808 31.93 3.97 33.86
C ARG A 808 31.25 2.61 33.80
N SER A 809 30.48 2.32 32.75
CA SER A 809 29.78 1.03 32.59
C SER A 809 30.72 -0.18 32.44
N ALA A 810 32.02 0.06 32.20
CA ALA A 810 33.06 -0.95 32.07
C ALA A 810 34.12 -0.84 33.20
N GLY A 811 33.72 -0.36 34.39
CA GLY A 811 34.59 -0.26 35.56
C GLY A 811 35.80 0.67 35.42
N GLN A 812 35.83 1.59 34.44
CA GLN A 812 36.89 2.60 34.31
C GLN A 812 36.46 3.94 34.92
N GLY A 813 37.42 4.66 35.51
CA GLY A 813 37.18 6.01 36.00
C GLY A 813 36.84 7.00 34.87
N SER A 814 36.01 8.01 35.18
CA SER A 814 35.40 8.95 34.23
C SER A 814 36.34 9.81 33.39
N THR A 815 37.67 9.73 33.59
CA THR A 815 38.68 10.48 32.84
C THR A 815 38.96 9.86 31.46
N PRO A 816 38.66 10.55 30.35
CA PRO A 816 38.75 9.96 28.99
C PRO A 816 40.18 9.89 28.45
N GLY A 817 40.97 8.93 28.92
CA GLY A 817 42.27 8.59 28.32
C GLY A 817 42.14 7.63 27.13
N PRO A 818 42.95 7.74 26.05
CA PRO A 818 42.91 6.80 24.92
C PRO A 818 43.12 5.32 25.33
N MET A 819 43.98 5.09 26.33
CA MET A 819 44.20 3.76 26.92
C MET A 819 43.07 3.28 27.84
N ALA A 820 42.16 4.16 28.29
CA ALA A 820 40.89 3.75 28.90
C ALA A 820 39.91 3.34 27.80
N VAL A 821 39.72 4.17 26.77
CA VAL A 821 38.84 3.88 25.62
C VAL A 821 39.16 2.53 24.97
N LEU A 822 40.44 2.22 24.70
CA LEU A 822 40.82 0.91 24.12
C LEU A 822 40.53 -0.28 25.04
N ARG A 823 40.68 -0.12 26.36
CA ARG A 823 40.32 -1.18 27.33
C ARG A 823 38.79 -1.37 27.38
N VAL A 824 38.03 -0.28 27.36
CA VAL A 824 36.56 -0.31 27.37
C VAL A 824 35.99 -0.94 26.10
N LYS A 825 36.54 -0.63 24.92
CA LYS A 825 36.16 -1.32 23.67
C LYS A 825 36.29 -2.84 23.78
N ARG A 826 37.43 -3.31 24.30
CA ARG A 826 37.65 -4.74 24.54
C ARG A 826 36.66 -5.31 25.57
N THR A 827 36.46 -4.68 26.73
CA THR A 827 35.56 -5.25 27.76
C THR A 827 34.10 -5.27 27.31
N LEU A 828 33.68 -4.35 26.44
CA LEU A 828 32.36 -4.39 25.80
C LEU A 828 32.28 -5.52 24.76
N GLU A 829 33.30 -5.71 23.92
CA GLU A 829 33.39 -6.84 22.98
C GLU A 829 33.44 -8.21 23.69
N ASP A 830 34.15 -8.30 24.82
CA ASP A 830 34.19 -9.50 25.69
C ASP A 830 32.78 -9.77 26.28
N ARG A 831 32.02 -8.73 26.69
CA ARG A 831 30.64 -8.86 27.20
C ARG A 831 29.60 -9.22 26.13
N MET A 832 29.69 -8.64 24.93
CA MET A 832 28.84 -8.99 23.78
C MET A 832 28.91 -10.49 23.44
N ARG A 833 30.00 -11.17 23.81
CA ARG A 833 30.22 -12.60 23.60
C ARG A 833 29.93 -13.48 24.83
N SER A 834 29.91 -12.93 26.05
CA SER A 834 29.72 -13.70 27.29
C SER A 834 28.29 -13.70 27.84
N VAL A 835 27.46 -12.72 27.47
CA VAL A 835 26.10 -12.56 28.01
C VAL A 835 25.10 -13.41 27.21
N ALA A 836 24.24 -14.16 27.89
CA ALA A 836 23.25 -15.02 27.23
C ALA A 836 22.05 -14.23 26.66
N ASP A 837 21.48 -13.30 27.42
CA ASP A 837 20.33 -12.50 27.01
C ASP A 837 20.68 -11.63 25.78
N TRP A 838 19.85 -11.71 24.74
CA TRP A 838 20.12 -11.04 23.47
C TRP A 838 19.90 -9.52 23.53
N LYS A 839 18.99 -9.05 24.41
CA LYS A 839 18.75 -7.60 24.60
C LYS A 839 19.90 -6.91 25.33
N GLU A 840 20.53 -7.62 26.25
CA GLU A 840 21.72 -7.12 26.93
C GLU A 840 22.93 -7.10 25.98
N ARG A 841 23.12 -8.16 25.18
CA ARG A 841 24.13 -8.18 24.12
C ARG A 841 23.93 -7.04 23.11
N GLU A 842 22.69 -6.79 22.68
CA GLU A 842 22.34 -5.66 21.83
C GLU A 842 22.66 -4.31 22.49
N SER A 843 22.32 -4.12 23.76
CA SER A 843 22.63 -2.88 24.51
C SER A 843 24.14 -2.67 24.68
N TRP A 844 24.92 -3.74 24.94
CA TRP A 844 26.39 -3.67 24.95
C TRP A 844 26.96 -3.36 23.55
N ALA A 845 26.37 -3.90 22.48
CA ALA A 845 26.73 -3.59 21.10
C ALA A 845 26.43 -2.13 20.73
N CYS A 846 25.29 -1.59 21.17
CA CYS A 846 24.92 -0.18 21.00
C CYS A 846 25.86 0.76 21.76
N LEU A 847 26.20 0.45 23.02
CA LEU A 847 27.22 1.17 23.80
C LEU A 847 28.60 1.12 23.11
N ARG A 848 28.98 -0.05 22.57
CA ARG A 848 30.25 -0.26 21.85
C ARG A 848 30.29 0.51 20.52
N GLY A 849 29.18 0.59 19.78
CA GLY A 849 29.03 1.37 18.56
C GLY A 849 29.06 2.87 18.83
N LEU A 850 28.27 3.35 19.79
CA LEU A 850 28.23 4.75 20.21
C LEU A 850 29.61 5.23 20.71
N LEU A 851 30.40 4.37 21.36
CA LEU A 851 31.78 4.69 21.73
C LEU A 851 32.68 4.99 20.51
N ASP A 852 32.47 4.34 19.37
CA ASP A 852 33.17 4.67 18.11
C ASP A 852 32.61 5.95 17.47
N VAL A 853 31.28 6.14 17.46
CA VAL A 853 30.64 7.39 16.99
C VAL A 853 31.16 8.62 17.75
N LEU A 854 31.36 8.49 19.07
CA LEU A 854 31.89 9.55 19.92
C LEU A 854 33.42 9.68 19.78
N ALA A 855 34.18 8.58 19.86
CA ALA A 855 35.65 8.64 19.87
C ALA A 855 36.27 8.95 18.50
N GLY A 856 35.54 8.75 17.39
CA GLY A 856 36.01 9.00 16.03
C GLY A 856 35.98 10.48 15.61
N GLY A 857 36.52 10.72 14.42
CA GLY A 857 36.47 12.02 13.74
C GLY A 857 35.53 12.00 12.54
N THR A 858 35.97 12.55 11.40
CA THR A 858 35.25 12.41 10.13
C THR A 858 35.13 10.94 9.70
N GLY A 859 33.93 10.37 9.80
CA GLY A 859 33.66 8.97 9.50
C GLY A 859 33.20 8.12 10.70
N ALA A 860 33.22 8.66 11.92
CA ALA A 860 32.93 7.94 13.18
C ALA A 860 31.64 7.10 13.18
N ILE A 861 30.61 7.57 12.46
CA ILE A 861 29.33 6.86 12.31
C ILE A 861 29.51 5.54 11.56
N GLU A 862 30.29 5.54 10.46
CA GLU A 862 30.56 4.33 9.68
C GLU A 862 31.33 3.30 10.50
N ASP A 863 32.23 3.74 11.39
CA ASP A 863 32.95 2.84 12.31
C ASP A 863 32.02 2.28 13.40
N GLY A 864 31.13 3.09 13.96
CA GLY A 864 30.08 2.64 14.88
C GLY A 864 29.07 1.67 14.25
N MET A 865 28.69 1.89 12.99
CA MET A 865 27.87 0.96 12.21
C MET A 865 28.58 -0.38 11.98
N ARG A 866 29.85 -0.36 11.58
CA ARG A 866 30.67 -1.57 11.38
C ARG A 866 30.79 -2.43 12.64
N VAL A 867 30.51 -1.92 13.84
CA VAL A 867 30.37 -2.74 15.06
C VAL A 867 29.04 -3.50 15.07
N LEU A 868 27.93 -2.83 14.72
CA LEU A 868 26.59 -3.42 14.71
C LEU A 868 26.40 -4.38 13.52
N GLU A 869 26.94 -4.06 12.34
CA GLU A 869 27.02 -5.00 11.20
C GLU A 869 27.74 -6.29 11.61
N ARG A 870 28.95 -6.18 12.18
CA ARG A 870 29.69 -7.35 12.71
C ARG A 870 28.99 -8.05 13.86
N TYR A 871 28.19 -7.37 14.67
CA TYR A 871 27.41 -8.02 15.72
C TYR A 871 26.31 -8.93 15.15
N VAL A 872 25.68 -8.54 14.02
CA VAL A 872 24.76 -9.40 13.26
C VAL A 872 25.52 -10.52 12.55
N ASP A 873 26.57 -10.18 11.79
CA ASP A 873 27.33 -11.12 10.96
C ASP A 873 28.12 -12.17 11.77
N GLU A 874 28.80 -11.79 12.86
CA GLU A 874 29.65 -12.71 13.66
C GLU A 874 28.82 -13.70 14.52
N LEU A 875 27.56 -13.36 14.83
CA LEU A 875 26.68 -14.20 15.66
C LEU A 875 25.65 -15.00 14.85
N GLY A 876 25.45 -14.68 13.57
CA GLY A 876 24.39 -15.29 12.75
C GLY A 876 23.02 -15.02 13.36
N LEU A 877 22.72 -13.75 13.67
CA LEU A 877 21.43 -13.39 14.25
C LEU A 877 20.34 -13.50 13.20
N ASP A 878 19.36 -14.38 13.47
CA ASP A 878 18.15 -14.55 12.66
C ASP A 878 16.92 -13.89 13.33
N GLY A 879 15.97 -13.44 12.51
CA GLY A 879 14.61 -13.13 12.96
C GLY A 879 14.51 -11.87 13.81
N VAL A 880 13.94 -11.97 15.01
CA VAL A 880 13.66 -10.79 15.87
C VAL A 880 14.95 -10.12 16.37
N GLN A 881 16.01 -10.90 16.61
CA GLN A 881 17.30 -10.38 17.10
C GLN A 881 18.01 -9.57 16.01
N GLN A 882 17.88 -10.02 14.76
CA GLN A 882 18.33 -9.34 13.55
C GLN A 882 17.56 -8.02 13.35
N GLU A 883 16.22 -8.09 13.28
CA GLU A 883 15.36 -6.93 13.07
C GLU A 883 15.61 -5.84 14.12
N SER A 884 15.81 -6.24 15.38
CA SER A 884 16.12 -5.33 16.48
C SER A 884 17.47 -4.65 16.28
N ALA A 885 18.55 -5.41 16.10
CA ALA A 885 19.90 -4.86 15.95
C ALA A 885 20.02 -3.93 14.72
N LEU A 886 19.38 -4.30 13.60
CA LEU A 886 19.31 -3.47 12.41
C LEU A 886 18.46 -2.21 12.65
N THR A 887 17.34 -2.29 13.39
CA THR A 887 16.55 -1.12 13.82
C THR A 887 17.40 -0.19 14.70
N ARG A 888 18.17 -0.70 15.67
CA ARG A 888 19.07 0.11 16.52
C ARG A 888 20.13 0.83 15.68
N MET A 889 20.74 0.15 14.72
CA MET A 889 21.72 0.75 13.80
C MET A 889 21.11 1.88 12.96
N VAL A 890 19.93 1.65 12.36
CA VAL A 890 19.19 2.63 11.57
C VAL A 890 18.78 3.86 12.41
N LEU A 891 18.32 3.63 13.65
CA LEU A 891 17.96 4.70 14.57
C LEU A 891 19.17 5.49 15.08
N MET A 892 20.33 4.86 15.28
CA MET A 892 21.56 5.56 15.69
C MET A 892 22.03 6.53 14.58
N GLU A 893 21.98 6.12 13.31
CA GLU A 893 22.26 7.04 12.20
C GLU A 893 21.24 8.18 12.14
N TRP A 894 19.94 7.87 12.26
CA TRP A 894 18.88 8.88 12.25
C TRP A 894 19.03 9.90 13.40
N LYS A 895 19.33 9.44 14.62
CA LYS A 895 19.61 10.31 15.79
C LYS A 895 20.80 11.23 15.52
N HIS A 896 21.89 10.71 14.96
CA HIS A 896 23.06 11.51 14.60
C HIS A 896 22.79 12.52 13.47
N ALA A 897 22.06 12.13 12.43
CA ALA A 897 21.84 12.92 11.22
C ALA A 897 20.71 13.96 11.36
N ALA A 898 19.58 13.59 11.95
CA ALA A 898 18.37 14.41 11.98
C ALA A 898 18.19 15.17 13.31
N VAL A 899 18.41 14.50 14.46
CA VAL A 899 18.24 15.13 15.78
C VAL A 899 19.43 16.03 16.10
N LEU A 900 20.64 15.48 16.09
CA LEU A 900 21.87 16.24 16.35
C LEU A 900 22.33 17.09 15.15
N ARG A 901 21.68 16.95 13.97
CA ARG A 901 21.94 17.72 12.73
C ARG A 901 23.40 17.67 12.25
N ARG A 902 24.16 16.65 12.67
CA ARG A 902 25.58 16.47 12.31
C ARG A 902 25.66 15.96 10.86
N GLN A 903 26.72 16.33 10.13
CA GLN A 903 26.80 16.07 8.68
C GLN A 903 26.98 14.57 8.37
N VAL A 904 25.99 13.98 7.68
CA VAL A 904 26.02 12.59 7.19
C VAL A 904 25.78 12.57 5.68
N ARG A 905 26.49 11.68 4.96
CA ARG A 905 26.22 11.43 3.54
C ARG A 905 24.93 10.60 3.42
N ARG A 906 23.84 11.21 2.98
CA ARG A 906 22.53 10.54 2.78
C ARG A 906 22.57 9.27 1.92
N SER A 907 23.56 9.15 1.04
CA SER A 907 23.83 7.95 0.25
C SER A 907 24.36 6.75 1.05
N VAL A 908 24.82 6.95 2.29
CA VAL A 908 25.16 5.88 3.24
C VAL A 908 23.87 5.36 3.87
N VAL A 909 23.11 6.23 4.56
CA VAL A 909 21.74 5.98 5.05
C VAL A 909 20.92 5.14 4.07
N ARG A 910 20.80 5.63 2.84
CA ARG A 910 20.04 4.98 1.77
C ARG A 910 20.48 3.56 1.48
N ARG A 911 21.79 3.31 1.33
CA ARG A 911 22.31 1.99 0.94
C ARG A 911 22.12 0.98 2.07
N MET A 912 22.35 1.40 3.31
CA MET A 912 22.18 0.56 4.48
C MET A 912 20.70 0.25 4.70
N VAL A 913 19.81 1.24 4.69
CA VAL A 913 18.36 1.01 4.85
C VAL A 913 17.78 0.16 3.71
N GLN A 914 18.24 0.36 2.45
CA GLN A 914 17.85 -0.51 1.34
C GLN A 914 18.29 -1.96 1.57
N ARG A 915 19.56 -2.20 1.92
CA ARG A 915 20.09 -3.54 2.26
C ARG A 915 19.26 -4.20 3.38
N VAL A 916 19.01 -3.47 4.46
CA VAL A 916 18.22 -3.96 5.61
C VAL A 916 16.78 -4.31 5.20
N MET A 917 16.16 -3.55 4.29
CA MET A 917 14.82 -3.87 3.79
C MET A 917 14.82 -5.10 2.87
N GLU A 918 15.84 -5.27 2.03
CA GLU A 918 16.05 -6.45 1.17
C GLU A 918 16.32 -7.72 2.00
N GLU A 919 17.00 -7.59 3.15
CA GLU A 919 17.30 -8.69 4.08
C GLU A 919 16.12 -9.07 5.01
N GLU A 920 15.32 -8.11 5.48
CA GLU A 920 14.22 -8.35 6.45
C GLU A 920 12.81 -8.50 5.85
N GLY A 921 12.61 -8.20 4.57
CA GLY A 921 11.29 -8.29 3.91
C GLY A 921 10.31 -7.13 4.21
N GLY A 922 10.78 -6.07 4.88
CA GLY A 922 10.13 -4.75 4.84
C GLY A 922 8.80 -4.60 5.61
N ILE A 923 8.60 -5.30 6.73
CA ILE A 923 7.46 -5.07 7.64
C ILE A 923 7.72 -3.89 8.59
N ASN A 924 8.96 -3.71 9.06
CA ASN A 924 9.32 -2.76 10.11
C ASN A 924 9.11 -1.29 9.69
N THR A 925 8.09 -0.68 10.28
CA THR A 925 7.64 0.70 10.01
C THR A 925 8.62 1.78 10.51
N ALA A 926 9.48 1.49 11.48
CA ALA A 926 10.46 2.45 11.99
C ALA A 926 11.63 2.61 11.01
N ILE A 927 12.12 1.50 10.44
CA ILE A 927 13.13 1.49 9.37
C ILE A 927 12.59 2.22 8.12
N LEU A 928 11.34 1.92 7.73
CA LEU A 928 10.63 2.63 6.67
C LEU A 928 10.51 4.15 6.93
N GLY A 929 10.26 4.57 8.18
CA GLY A 929 10.25 5.97 8.58
C GLY A 929 11.60 6.67 8.38
N VAL A 930 12.70 6.04 8.82
CA VAL A 930 14.05 6.58 8.60
C VAL A 930 14.41 6.66 7.11
N PHE A 931 13.94 5.72 6.30
CA PHE A 931 14.11 5.77 4.83
C PHE A 931 13.52 7.06 4.23
N LEU A 932 12.32 7.46 4.67
CA LEU A 932 11.68 8.70 4.22
C LEU A 932 12.48 9.95 4.62
N GLU A 933 13.13 9.95 5.79
CA GLU A 933 14.00 11.06 6.20
C GLU A 933 15.20 11.22 5.27
N GLY A 934 15.80 10.10 4.83
CA GLY A 934 16.89 10.09 3.87
C GLY A 934 16.52 10.74 2.53
N GLU A 935 15.31 10.45 2.03
CA GLU A 935 14.82 10.95 0.73
C GLU A 935 14.26 12.40 0.75
N LYS A 936 13.95 12.99 1.92
CA LYS A 936 13.41 14.36 2.02
C LYS A 936 14.24 15.38 1.22
N GLY A 937 13.66 15.94 0.17
CA GLY A 937 14.29 16.97 -0.67
C GLY A 937 15.18 16.45 -1.82
N GLU A 938 15.49 15.15 -1.94
CA GLU A 938 16.25 14.64 -3.10
C GLU A 938 15.38 14.41 -4.35
N SER A 939 14.05 14.55 -4.26
CA SER A 939 13.05 14.34 -5.33
C SER A 939 12.94 12.92 -5.92
N VAL A 940 13.87 12.00 -5.61
CA VAL A 940 13.89 10.61 -6.13
C VAL A 940 12.91 9.67 -5.40
N TRP A 941 11.72 10.19 -5.08
CA TRP A 941 10.54 9.49 -4.53
C TRP A 941 10.26 8.17 -5.25
N GLY A 942 10.59 8.09 -6.55
CA GLY A 942 10.49 6.89 -7.38
C GLY A 942 11.27 5.68 -6.87
N ARG A 943 12.39 5.84 -6.15
CA ARG A 943 13.12 4.72 -5.52
C ARG A 943 12.34 4.09 -4.37
N VAL A 944 11.66 4.91 -3.56
CA VAL A 944 10.76 4.41 -2.51
C VAL A 944 9.58 3.67 -3.14
N ARG A 945 9.03 4.16 -4.26
CA ARG A 945 8.01 3.40 -5.02
C ARG A 945 8.55 2.07 -5.54
N ALA A 946 9.77 2.07 -6.10
CA ALA A 946 10.41 0.89 -6.67
C ALA A 946 10.62 -0.18 -5.59
N LEU A 947 11.35 0.13 -4.51
CA LEU A 947 11.57 -0.79 -3.40
C LEU A 947 10.25 -1.28 -2.76
N LEU A 948 9.23 -0.42 -2.65
CA LEU A 948 7.92 -0.86 -2.17
C LEU A 948 7.20 -1.79 -3.16
N ALA A 949 7.42 -1.69 -4.48
CA ALA A 949 6.61 -2.34 -5.52
C ALA A 949 7.33 -3.47 -6.29
N GLU A 950 8.65 -3.57 -6.23
CA GLU A 950 9.45 -4.60 -6.91
C GLU A 950 9.56 -5.89 -6.09
N ASP A 951 9.33 -5.83 -4.77
CA ASP A 951 9.15 -7.01 -3.91
C ASP A 951 7.95 -7.86 -4.39
N GLY A 952 8.24 -9.01 -5.00
CA GLY A 952 7.25 -10.00 -5.47
C GLY A 952 6.59 -10.84 -4.35
N GLY A 953 6.64 -10.39 -3.10
CA GLY A 953 6.06 -11.09 -1.95
C GLY A 953 4.67 -10.57 -1.57
N ASP A 954 3.79 -11.47 -1.12
CA ASP A 954 2.42 -11.15 -0.67
C ASP A 954 2.40 -10.13 0.47
N LYS A 955 1.93 -8.90 0.18
CA LYS A 955 2.07 -7.76 1.09
C LYS A 955 0.99 -7.74 2.16
N GLY A 956 1.41 -7.75 3.43
CA GLY A 956 0.52 -7.55 4.58
C GLY A 956 -0.18 -6.18 4.60
N ILE A 957 -1.30 -6.11 5.32
CA ILE A 957 -2.23 -4.97 5.43
C ILE A 957 -1.54 -3.73 5.99
N VAL A 958 -0.59 -3.91 6.91
CA VAL A 958 0.28 -2.84 7.44
C VAL A 958 1.02 -2.15 6.29
N ARG A 959 1.72 -2.92 5.45
CA ARG A 959 2.50 -2.41 4.31
C ARG A 959 1.60 -1.76 3.26
N ARG A 960 0.44 -2.36 2.95
CA ARG A 960 -0.58 -1.76 2.08
C ARG A 960 -1.10 -0.42 2.63
N THR A 961 -1.39 -0.33 3.92
CA THR A 961 -1.89 0.90 4.57
C THR A 961 -0.79 1.97 4.68
N TRP A 962 0.46 1.56 4.85
CA TRP A 962 1.62 2.46 4.82
C TRP A 962 1.86 3.05 3.42
N GLU A 963 1.65 2.29 2.34
CA GLU A 963 1.65 2.83 0.96
C GLU A 963 0.58 3.91 0.72
N VAL A 964 -0.59 3.78 1.37
CA VAL A 964 -1.67 4.79 1.35
C VAL A 964 -1.27 6.02 2.15
N TRP A 965 -0.78 5.85 3.38
CA TRP A 965 -0.30 6.95 4.22
C TRP A 965 0.81 7.75 3.53
N LEU A 966 1.78 7.06 2.89
CA LEU A 966 2.88 7.67 2.14
C LEU A 966 2.39 8.57 1.00
N ALA A 967 1.25 8.27 0.36
CA ALA A 967 0.66 9.13 -0.66
C ALA A 967 0.20 10.51 -0.11
N THR A 968 0.02 10.63 1.20
CA THR A 968 -0.36 11.88 1.88
C THR A 968 0.82 12.65 2.48
N TRP A 969 1.99 12.00 2.57
CA TRP A 969 3.16 12.52 3.30
C TRP A 969 3.75 13.80 2.69
N GLU A 970 3.68 13.97 1.37
CA GLU A 970 4.06 15.22 0.71
C GLU A 970 2.81 16.07 0.39
N LYS A 971 2.61 17.15 1.15
CA LYS A 971 1.37 17.94 1.09
C LYS A 971 1.21 18.63 -0.26
N GLY A 972 0.02 18.50 -0.86
CA GLY A 972 -0.33 19.18 -2.11
C GLY A 972 -0.09 18.39 -3.41
N LYS A 973 0.39 17.14 -3.32
CA LYS A 973 0.47 16.17 -4.43
C LYS A 973 -0.68 15.16 -4.50
N TRP A 974 -1.64 15.20 -3.58
CA TRP A 974 -2.71 14.18 -3.46
C TRP A 974 -3.41 13.82 -4.79
N GLU A 975 -3.78 14.78 -5.63
CA GLU A 975 -4.42 14.49 -6.93
C GLU A 975 -3.48 13.78 -7.93
N GLU A 976 -2.16 13.97 -7.83
CA GLU A 976 -1.15 13.25 -8.63
C GLU A 976 -0.99 11.80 -8.14
N GLU A 977 -1.29 11.52 -6.86
CA GLU A 977 -1.15 10.21 -6.21
C GLU A 977 -2.46 9.40 -6.12
N LYS A 978 -3.62 10.06 -6.23
CA LYS A 978 -4.97 9.49 -6.11
C LYS A 978 -5.16 8.21 -6.93
N GLU A 979 -4.78 8.22 -8.21
CA GLU A 979 -4.94 7.03 -9.07
C GLU A 979 -3.95 5.90 -8.73
N ARG A 980 -2.78 6.22 -8.16
CA ARG A 980 -1.83 5.20 -7.65
C ARG A 980 -2.36 4.54 -6.38
N VAL A 981 -2.95 5.31 -5.46
CA VAL A 981 -3.60 4.78 -4.25
C VAL A 981 -4.74 3.85 -4.63
N ARG A 982 -5.63 4.29 -5.53
CA ARG A 982 -6.70 3.48 -6.13
C ARG A 982 -6.16 2.18 -6.74
N SER A 983 -5.07 2.27 -7.51
CA SER A 983 -4.44 1.10 -8.14
C SER A 983 -3.84 0.12 -7.13
N SER A 984 -3.11 0.57 -6.10
CA SER A 984 -2.53 -0.35 -5.10
C SER A 984 -3.60 -0.99 -4.21
N LEU A 985 -4.62 -0.23 -3.79
CA LEU A 985 -5.78 -0.77 -3.08
C LEU A 985 -6.56 -1.77 -3.93
N GLY A 986 -6.81 -1.44 -5.21
CA GLY A 986 -7.46 -2.35 -6.16
C GLY A 986 -6.65 -3.64 -6.43
N ILE A 987 -5.31 -3.60 -6.36
CA ILE A 987 -4.47 -4.81 -6.43
C ILE A 987 -4.58 -5.61 -5.13
N ALA A 988 -4.43 -4.97 -3.97
CA ALA A 988 -4.49 -5.62 -2.66
C ALA A 988 -5.83 -6.34 -2.44
N VAL A 989 -6.94 -5.67 -2.75
CA VAL A 989 -8.30 -6.22 -2.63
C VAL A 989 -8.56 -7.41 -3.57
N ASN A 990 -7.69 -7.66 -4.56
CA ASN A 990 -7.71 -8.85 -5.42
C ASN A 990 -6.68 -9.92 -5.01
N GLU A 991 -5.94 -9.72 -3.93
CA GLU A 991 -4.85 -10.58 -3.44
C GLU A 991 -5.41 -11.63 -2.48
N ASP A 992 -5.13 -12.92 -2.71
CA ASP A 992 -5.62 -14.03 -1.86
C ASP A 992 -5.31 -13.83 -0.38
N ARG A 993 -4.15 -13.21 -0.07
CA ARG A 993 -3.76 -12.85 1.30
C ARG A 993 -4.70 -11.84 1.95
N THR A 994 -5.18 -10.81 1.26
CA THR A 994 -5.85 -9.65 1.91
C THR A 994 -7.31 -9.42 1.50
N LYS A 995 -7.84 -10.15 0.50
CA LYS A 995 -9.26 -10.06 0.05
C LYS A 995 -10.30 -10.26 1.17
N ALA A 996 -9.96 -11.05 2.18
CA ALA A 996 -10.81 -11.34 3.35
C ALA A 996 -10.65 -10.35 4.53
N SER A 997 -9.99 -9.20 4.36
CA SER A 997 -9.79 -8.23 5.44
C SER A 997 -10.81 -7.07 5.41
N PRO A 998 -11.73 -6.98 6.40
CA PRO A 998 -12.69 -5.87 6.45
C PRO A 998 -12.01 -4.51 6.65
N ILE A 999 -10.81 -4.49 7.27
CA ILE A 999 -10.00 -3.28 7.49
C ILE A 999 -9.58 -2.66 6.15
N LEU A 1000 -9.05 -3.48 5.23
CA LEU A 1000 -8.62 -3.03 3.90
C LEU A 1000 -9.80 -2.52 3.07
N TRP A 1001 -10.93 -3.24 3.10
CA TRP A 1001 -12.18 -2.81 2.47
C TRP A 1001 -12.69 -1.48 3.05
N ARG A 1002 -12.69 -1.32 4.38
CA ARG A 1002 -13.12 -0.10 5.07
C ARG A 1002 -12.28 1.10 4.66
N ILE A 1003 -10.96 0.93 4.52
CA ILE A 1003 -10.02 1.95 4.04
C ILE A 1003 -10.29 2.31 2.57
N PHE A 1004 -10.57 1.32 1.69
CA PHE A 1004 -10.80 1.59 0.27
C PHE A 1004 -12.17 2.24 -0.01
N VAL A 1005 -13.22 1.85 0.70
CA VAL A 1005 -14.53 2.51 0.62
C VAL A 1005 -14.45 3.96 1.16
N GLU A 1006 -13.74 4.18 2.27
CA GLU A 1006 -13.47 5.54 2.80
C GLU A 1006 -12.69 6.40 1.78
N PHE A 1007 -11.70 5.83 1.09
CA PHE A 1007 -10.94 6.51 0.05
C PHE A 1007 -11.85 7.01 -1.08
N GLU A 1008 -12.70 6.16 -1.66
CA GLU A 1008 -13.59 6.57 -2.76
C GLU A 1008 -14.65 7.58 -2.30
N ILE A 1009 -15.18 7.45 -1.08
CA ILE A 1009 -16.07 8.46 -0.44
C ILE A 1009 -15.37 9.82 -0.38
N ARG A 1010 -14.12 9.87 0.10
CA ARG A 1010 -13.34 11.11 0.18
C ARG A 1010 -12.96 11.66 -1.19
N CYS A 1011 -12.79 10.79 -2.18
CA CYS A 1011 -12.55 11.16 -3.58
C CYS A 1011 -13.79 11.65 -4.34
N GLY A 1012 -15.00 11.48 -3.78
CA GLY A 1012 -16.29 11.89 -4.36
C GLY A 1012 -16.96 10.85 -5.25
N GLU A 1013 -16.39 9.66 -5.38
CA GLU A 1013 -16.78 8.64 -6.38
C GLU A 1013 -17.83 7.68 -5.80
N LEU A 1014 -18.92 8.24 -5.28
CA LEU A 1014 -19.89 7.50 -4.45
C LEU A 1014 -20.53 6.30 -5.17
N LYS A 1015 -20.76 6.39 -6.49
CA LYS A 1015 -21.23 5.25 -7.32
C LYS A 1015 -20.20 4.09 -7.35
N ARG A 1016 -18.89 4.38 -7.33
CA ARG A 1016 -17.84 3.35 -7.21
C ARG A 1016 -17.79 2.79 -5.78
N ALA A 1017 -17.91 3.65 -4.77
CA ALA A 1017 -17.93 3.23 -3.37
C ALA A 1017 -19.08 2.27 -3.06
N LYS A 1018 -20.28 2.49 -3.65
CA LYS A 1018 -21.40 1.53 -3.61
C LYS A 1018 -21.04 0.17 -4.22
N GLY A 1019 -20.49 0.14 -5.43
CA GLY A 1019 -20.05 -1.10 -6.09
C GLY A 1019 -18.94 -1.85 -5.32
N LEU A 1020 -18.01 -1.10 -4.70
CA LEU A 1020 -17.01 -1.68 -3.81
C LEU A 1020 -17.62 -2.24 -2.51
N LEU A 1021 -18.64 -1.60 -1.94
CA LEU A 1021 -19.30 -2.07 -0.73
C LEU A 1021 -20.03 -3.40 -0.96
N PHE A 1022 -20.77 -3.58 -2.06
CA PHE A 1022 -21.36 -4.87 -2.42
C PHE A 1022 -20.30 -5.99 -2.49
N ARG A 1023 -19.13 -5.70 -3.08
CA ARG A 1023 -18.04 -6.68 -3.16
C ARG A 1023 -17.36 -6.92 -1.82
N ALA A 1024 -17.20 -5.88 -0.99
CA ALA A 1024 -16.68 -6.00 0.37
C ALA A 1024 -17.55 -6.92 1.23
N VAL A 1025 -18.88 -6.78 1.14
CA VAL A 1025 -19.87 -7.61 1.82
C VAL A 1025 -19.97 -9.03 1.24
N ALA A 1026 -19.47 -9.27 0.03
CA ALA A 1026 -19.33 -10.63 -0.52
C ALA A 1026 -18.06 -11.36 -0.03
N GLU A 1027 -16.96 -10.65 0.23
CA GLU A 1027 -15.69 -11.23 0.74
C GLU A 1027 -15.55 -11.18 2.28
N CYS A 1028 -16.29 -10.30 2.96
CA CYS A 1028 -16.27 -10.10 4.41
C CYS A 1028 -17.71 -10.07 4.98
N PRO A 1029 -18.47 -11.17 4.88
CA PRO A 1029 -19.91 -11.18 5.11
C PRO A 1029 -20.34 -10.91 6.55
N LEU A 1030 -19.51 -11.21 7.57
CA LEU A 1030 -19.85 -11.00 8.98
C LEU A 1030 -19.46 -9.62 9.52
N ALA A 1031 -18.92 -8.71 8.70
CA ALA A 1031 -18.37 -7.42 9.17
C ALA A 1031 -19.41 -6.27 9.17
N LYS A 1032 -20.19 -6.15 10.25
CA LYS A 1032 -21.26 -5.14 10.45
C LYS A 1032 -20.82 -3.71 10.13
N GLU A 1033 -19.59 -3.31 10.50
CA GLU A 1033 -19.03 -1.98 10.19
C GLU A 1033 -19.09 -1.61 8.70
N LEU A 1034 -19.05 -2.58 7.78
CA LEU A 1034 -19.15 -2.35 6.34
C LEU A 1034 -20.60 -2.05 5.92
N TYR A 1035 -21.57 -2.83 6.40
CA TYR A 1035 -22.99 -2.65 6.06
C TYR A 1035 -23.51 -1.28 6.49
N LEU A 1036 -23.10 -0.81 7.68
CA LEU A 1036 -23.45 0.51 8.21
C LEU A 1036 -22.99 1.67 7.29
N LEU A 1037 -22.07 1.46 6.35
CA LEU A 1037 -21.65 2.49 5.41
C LEU A 1037 -22.75 2.86 4.40
N ALA A 1038 -23.69 1.94 4.10
CA ALA A 1038 -24.83 2.18 3.22
C ALA A 1038 -25.81 3.20 3.81
N PHE A 1039 -26.23 3.01 5.06
CA PHE A 1039 -27.17 3.87 5.78
C PHE A 1039 -26.57 5.22 6.20
N GLY A 1040 -25.24 5.31 6.29
CA GLY A 1040 -24.51 6.52 6.69
C GLY A 1040 -23.87 7.26 5.50
N PRO A 1041 -22.53 7.22 5.32
CA PRO A 1041 -21.84 8.01 4.30
C PRO A 1041 -22.30 7.81 2.84
N LEU A 1042 -22.92 6.67 2.50
CA LEU A 1042 -23.39 6.37 1.14
C LEU A 1042 -24.90 6.54 0.95
N ARG A 1043 -25.64 7.02 1.97
CA ARG A 1043 -27.10 7.10 2.00
C ARG A 1043 -27.74 7.75 0.77
N PHE A 1044 -27.06 8.74 0.18
CA PHE A 1044 -27.47 9.47 -1.02
C PHE A 1044 -27.38 8.66 -2.34
N VAL A 1045 -26.90 7.42 -2.32
CA VAL A 1045 -26.70 6.57 -3.51
C VAL A 1045 -27.39 5.21 -3.39
N PHE A 1046 -28.08 4.96 -2.27
CA PHE A 1046 -28.95 3.80 -2.07
C PHE A 1046 -30.42 4.23 -2.05
N THR A 1047 -31.29 3.51 -2.75
CA THR A 1047 -32.75 3.69 -2.66
C THR A 1047 -33.28 3.11 -1.34
N ALA A 1048 -34.51 3.48 -0.96
CA ALA A 1048 -35.17 2.87 0.20
C ALA A 1048 -35.30 1.34 0.05
N THR A 1049 -35.69 0.86 -1.13
CA THR A 1049 -35.81 -0.58 -1.45
C THR A 1049 -34.47 -1.33 -1.39
N GLU A 1050 -33.37 -0.71 -1.81
CA GLU A 1050 -32.03 -1.27 -1.63
C GLU A 1050 -31.61 -1.29 -0.15
N LEU A 1051 -32.01 -0.32 0.67
CA LEU A 1051 -31.67 -0.28 2.10
C LEU A 1051 -32.50 -1.27 2.92
N ASP A 1052 -33.78 -1.47 2.61
CA ASP A 1052 -34.62 -2.49 3.24
C ASP A 1052 -34.08 -3.89 2.94
N THR A 1053 -33.81 -4.21 1.66
CA THR A 1053 -33.19 -5.50 1.27
C THR A 1053 -31.77 -5.67 1.82
N TRP A 1054 -31.01 -4.59 2.00
CA TRP A 1054 -29.71 -4.63 2.69
C TRP A 1054 -29.87 -5.00 4.17
N GLY A 1055 -30.89 -4.46 4.85
CA GLY A 1055 -31.26 -4.84 6.22
C GLY A 1055 -31.71 -6.31 6.33
N GLU A 1056 -32.49 -6.80 5.37
CA GLU A 1056 -32.85 -8.22 5.26
C GLU A 1056 -31.61 -9.11 5.13
N THR A 1057 -30.66 -8.77 4.23
CA THR A 1057 -29.41 -9.55 4.10
C THR A 1057 -28.50 -9.50 5.33
N MET A 1058 -28.60 -8.47 6.18
CA MET A 1058 -27.91 -8.46 7.48
C MET A 1058 -28.53 -9.49 8.43
N ALA A 1059 -29.87 -9.56 8.48
CA ALA A 1059 -30.59 -10.52 9.31
C ALA A 1059 -30.39 -11.98 8.85
N GLU A 1060 -30.48 -12.24 7.53
CA GLU A 1060 -30.21 -13.57 6.95
C GLU A 1060 -28.83 -14.14 7.34
N ARG A 1061 -27.82 -13.25 7.42
CA ARG A 1061 -26.43 -13.58 7.76
C ARG A 1061 -26.14 -13.60 9.26
N GLY A 1062 -27.17 -13.42 10.10
CA GLY A 1062 -27.05 -13.41 11.55
C GLY A 1062 -26.23 -12.24 12.11
N ILE A 1063 -26.22 -11.09 11.43
CA ILE A 1063 -25.65 -9.85 11.97
C ILE A 1063 -26.67 -9.27 12.95
N ARG A 1064 -26.26 -9.06 14.21
CA ARG A 1064 -27.13 -8.48 15.24
C ARG A 1064 -27.50 -7.04 14.86
N LEU A 1065 -28.79 -6.74 14.83
CA LEU A 1065 -29.34 -5.38 14.87
C LEU A 1065 -29.89 -5.20 16.29
N HIS A 1066 -29.63 -4.06 16.95
CA HIS A 1066 -30.19 -3.83 18.29
C HIS A 1066 -31.67 -3.43 18.19
N ASN A 1067 -32.01 -2.59 17.21
CA ASN A 1067 -33.38 -2.18 16.92
C ASN A 1067 -33.74 -2.60 15.48
N GLY A 1068 -35.00 -2.98 15.25
CA GLY A 1068 -35.48 -3.39 13.94
C GLY A 1068 -35.55 -2.22 12.96
N LEU A 1069 -35.04 -2.39 11.73
CA LEU A 1069 -35.11 -1.35 10.70
C LEU A 1069 -36.57 -0.96 10.40
N GLU A 1070 -37.49 -1.93 10.46
CA GLU A 1070 -38.92 -1.73 10.24
C GLU A 1070 -39.58 -0.78 11.26
N GLU A 1071 -39.05 -0.73 12.49
CA GLU A 1071 -39.57 0.12 13.58
C GLU A 1071 -39.30 1.61 13.30
N TYR A 1072 -38.21 1.89 12.58
CA TYR A 1072 -37.77 3.24 12.22
C TYR A 1072 -38.37 3.74 10.90
N VAL A 1073 -38.58 2.84 9.93
CA VAL A 1073 -39.21 3.17 8.64
C VAL A 1073 -40.75 3.23 8.79
N GLY A 1074 -41.33 2.31 9.56
CA GLY A 1074 -42.76 2.23 9.84
C GLY A 1074 -43.62 1.78 8.65
N ALA A 1075 -44.76 1.15 8.94
CA ALA A 1075 -45.67 0.62 7.91
C ALA A 1075 -46.13 1.69 6.88
N SER A 1076 -46.40 2.92 7.35
CA SER A 1076 -46.82 4.04 6.49
C SER A 1076 -45.66 4.70 5.72
N GLY A 1077 -44.40 4.51 6.18
CA GLY A 1077 -43.22 5.00 5.46
C GLY A 1077 -42.96 4.21 4.17
N ARG A 1078 -43.25 2.90 4.18
CA ARG A 1078 -43.15 2.05 2.98
C ARG A 1078 -44.13 2.47 1.87
N GLU A 1079 -45.36 2.85 2.22
CA GLU A 1079 -46.34 3.39 1.26
C GLU A 1079 -45.91 4.78 0.76
N SER A 1080 -45.54 5.70 1.67
CA SER A 1080 -45.09 7.04 1.28
C SER A 1080 -43.83 7.06 0.41
N ALA A 1081 -42.93 6.09 0.58
CA ALA A 1081 -41.73 5.95 -0.26
C ALA A 1081 -42.08 5.44 -1.67
N ALA A 1082 -43.08 4.56 -1.79
CA ALA A 1082 -43.58 4.08 -3.07
C ALA A 1082 -44.23 5.21 -3.89
N ASP A 1083 -45.10 6.01 -3.28
CA ASP A 1083 -45.73 7.18 -3.93
C ASP A 1083 -44.71 8.23 -4.41
N THR A 1084 -43.54 8.35 -3.77
CA THR A 1084 -42.43 9.18 -4.29
C THR A 1084 -41.64 8.51 -5.42
N SER A 1085 -41.64 7.18 -5.51
CA SER A 1085 -40.87 6.44 -6.54
C SER A 1085 -41.52 6.46 -7.93
N ASP A 1086 -42.84 6.56 -7.99
CA ASP A 1086 -43.58 6.83 -9.24
C ASP A 1086 -43.44 8.30 -9.71
N GLY A 1087 -42.81 9.17 -8.91
CA GLY A 1087 -42.53 10.57 -9.25
C GLY A 1087 -41.13 10.83 -9.84
N GLU A 1088 -40.11 10.04 -9.47
CA GLU A 1088 -38.69 10.28 -9.86
C GLU A 1088 -38.08 9.19 -10.76
N SER A 1089 -38.86 8.16 -11.12
CA SER A 1089 -38.37 7.02 -11.93
C SER A 1089 -38.11 7.33 -13.42
N GLY A 1090 -38.54 8.49 -13.94
CA GLY A 1090 -38.29 8.90 -15.34
C GLY A 1090 -36.87 9.41 -15.63
N HIS A 1091 -36.22 10.05 -14.64
CA HIS A 1091 -35.03 10.87 -14.91
C HIS A 1091 -33.77 10.12 -15.38
N GLY A 1092 -33.73 8.80 -15.23
CA GLY A 1092 -32.66 7.96 -15.78
C GLY A 1092 -32.71 7.79 -17.30
N GLU A 1093 -33.91 7.77 -17.88
CA GLU A 1093 -34.10 7.73 -19.35
C GLU A 1093 -34.22 9.15 -19.91
N ASP A 1094 -34.86 10.08 -19.18
CA ASP A 1094 -34.95 11.49 -19.59
C ASP A 1094 -33.57 12.15 -19.77
N GLU A 1095 -32.58 11.93 -18.89
CA GLU A 1095 -31.22 12.49 -19.09
C GLU A 1095 -30.56 11.94 -20.37
N ILE A 1096 -30.84 10.70 -20.74
CA ILE A 1096 -30.28 10.06 -21.95
C ILE A 1096 -31.01 10.54 -23.20
N GLU A 1097 -32.33 10.69 -23.16
CA GLU A 1097 -33.12 11.26 -24.26
C GLU A 1097 -32.82 12.76 -24.45
N LEU A 1098 -32.76 13.56 -23.37
CA LEU A 1098 -32.37 14.97 -23.42
C LEU A 1098 -30.94 15.14 -23.92
N ALA A 1099 -29.97 14.33 -23.47
CA ALA A 1099 -28.62 14.35 -24.02
C ALA A 1099 -28.61 13.93 -25.49
N ALA A 1100 -29.40 12.93 -25.90
CA ALA A 1100 -29.51 12.52 -27.29
C ALA A 1100 -30.15 13.60 -28.17
N ASP A 1101 -31.16 14.32 -27.69
CA ASP A 1101 -31.79 15.44 -28.41
C ASP A 1101 -30.92 16.69 -28.42
N GLU A 1102 -30.14 16.97 -27.37
CA GLU A 1102 -29.14 18.04 -27.39
C GLU A 1102 -28.00 17.70 -28.36
N TYR A 1103 -27.57 16.44 -28.44
CA TYR A 1103 -26.65 15.96 -29.49
C TYR A 1103 -27.26 16.06 -30.90
N ARG A 1104 -28.55 15.73 -31.10
CA ARG A 1104 -29.26 15.93 -32.37
C ARG A 1104 -29.34 17.42 -32.73
N ARG A 1105 -29.54 18.30 -31.75
CA ARG A 1105 -29.64 19.77 -31.90
C ARG A 1105 -28.28 20.44 -32.16
N LEU A 1106 -27.19 19.85 -31.66
CA LEU A 1106 -25.81 20.32 -31.85
C LEU A 1106 -25.13 19.70 -33.08
N ALA A 1107 -25.74 18.71 -33.74
CA ALA A 1107 -25.24 18.13 -35.00
C ALA A 1107 -25.46 19.09 -36.19
N PRO A 1108 -24.40 19.52 -36.90
CA PRO A 1108 -24.52 20.47 -38.01
C PRO A 1108 -24.82 19.79 -39.36
N TYR A 1109 -25.99 19.14 -39.45
CA TYR A 1109 -26.51 18.31 -40.56
C TYR A 1109 -25.75 17.00 -40.85
#